data_AF-A0A0S4JRF5-F1
#
_entry.id   AF-A0A0S4JRF5-F1
#
_cell.length_a   1.000
_cell.length_b   1.000
_cell.length_c   1.000
_cell.angle_alpha   90.00
_cell.angle_beta   90.00
_cell.angle_gamma   90.00
#
_symmetry.space_group_name_H-M   'P 1'
#
loop_
_entity.id
_entity.type
_entity.pdbx_description
1 polymer ?
#
loop_
_entity_poly.entity_id
_entity_poly.type
_entity_poly.pdbx_seq_one_letter_code
_entity_poly.pdbx_strand_id
1 'polypeptide(L)'
;MDTKSKIQGGVQAMRINPTSEHIVILSGTGALTVSPLNFESSRLVINFGLPLVASALQWAGPRFVALSYKCSSVDSYYSDSESPLVTILIPADEDSPSDVKFERLDWDQDGGSGWCSTAQEVDGLRVVTDSSYLLIEDVPQAVVDLCQLKPTSEVGKFAQAYRQMSSGNVSGLTTIRDMVHRLKGNFEQRVIEPLLDAALGEFSAVQQENILAAAADAKSRCSGFDTERYVDVVRRLRALNTLRRKEHGLPLSTRQYAYLSGSESLRSLSPSEMQVILDRLVNRGAYQLAFDISTALKQRSQKILIQWSCALVQDRTVDDVTLAHMIAKVMSQHSGASYIEAARAASGCGRQTLAIHLLQQEQRAQQQVFLLMQMGQEDLALQKACDSDEVDLIILVLCKLIAQRSEQHILNAFSTNPKAQQWLTLGSMYFRPWRKIHRRLLEDANKGYQQGYRELHRILTNDRDGPATSSAGASGGPLGDRFESKSSRGDRAASSSDSNPADEAEADEYDQLEELRDATDDEDDSKPKKSSSGITDLMGDLFGKKDKKKKGEDSTKVGKKAASKSDAEHAPLPAPPTGPILLEDVPFRRRIEGTNIITTDDMIHLCSYFTPNSAAELDGKWCRNHMALLEEQRLLVEETGMEMFMNQSVVQTIELCYRYDMDNVAERLVKKFHVNEKKFTFAKLRALCSACRWTEVDKMFGAGAGIRPKSFKSCIGFGPIISTLHQYDRQQQAAQFVPRLEDVCQRVEWYVKLDSFQAAIDDAFNEESPELIQQVLKKARNPTIVEYGNRKLKELQ
;
A
#
# COMPACT_ATOMS: atom_id res chain seq x y z
N MET A 1 29.54 -68.41 2.72
CA MET A 1 29.26 -68.80 4.12
C MET A 1 29.32 -67.52 4.91
N ASP A 2 28.17 -67.00 5.32
CA ASP A 2 28.10 -65.65 5.87
C ASP A 2 28.49 -65.71 7.35
N THR A 3 29.74 -65.40 7.64
CA THR A 3 30.29 -65.33 9.00
C THR A 3 29.73 -64.13 9.74
N LYS A 4 28.48 -64.23 10.19
CA LYS A 4 27.81 -63.24 11.03
C LYS A 4 28.58 -63.07 12.35
N SER A 5 29.45 -62.06 12.40
CA SER A 5 30.19 -61.65 13.59
C SER A 5 29.21 -61.23 14.69
N LYS A 6 29.10 -62.05 15.74
CA LYS A 6 28.32 -61.70 16.93
C LYS A 6 29.16 -60.83 17.86
N ILE A 7 28.70 -59.60 18.08
CA ILE A 7 29.22 -58.74 19.15
C ILE A 7 28.90 -59.41 20.50
N GLN A 8 29.94 -59.75 21.26
CA GLN A 8 29.81 -60.45 22.54
C GLN A 8 29.37 -59.50 23.66
N GLY A 9 28.61 -59.99 24.64
CA GLY A 9 28.08 -59.18 25.75
C GLY A 9 26.93 -58.22 25.40
N GLY A 10 26.45 -58.21 24.15
CA GLY A 10 25.44 -57.25 23.70
C GLY A 10 26.01 -55.85 23.47
N VAL A 11 25.18 -54.93 22.96
CA VAL A 11 25.58 -53.54 22.69
C VAL A 11 25.17 -52.64 23.85
N GLN A 12 26.15 -51.95 24.43
CA GLN A 12 25.93 -50.95 25.49
C GLN A 12 25.65 -49.57 24.87
N ALA A 13 26.44 -49.18 23.86
CA ALA A 13 26.26 -47.93 23.14
C ALA A 13 26.72 -48.07 21.67
N MET A 14 26.16 -47.25 20.78
CA MET A 14 26.62 -47.12 19.40
C MET A 14 26.43 -45.70 18.86
N ARG A 15 27.31 -45.25 17.97
CA ARG A 15 27.24 -43.94 17.28
C ARG A 15 27.76 -44.02 15.85
N ILE A 16 27.01 -43.42 14.94
CA ILE A 16 27.45 -43.17 13.56
C ILE A 16 28.36 -41.93 13.54
N ASN A 17 29.40 -41.94 12.71
CA ASN A 17 30.33 -40.82 12.57
C ASN A 17 29.70 -39.64 11.78
N PRO A 18 30.26 -38.42 11.85
CA PRO A 18 29.66 -37.26 11.17
C PRO A 18 29.50 -37.40 9.64
N THR A 19 30.34 -38.21 8.97
CA THR A 19 30.22 -38.45 7.51
C THR A 19 29.21 -39.56 7.14
N SER A 20 28.62 -40.25 8.12
CA SER A 20 27.73 -41.40 7.93
C SER A 20 28.37 -42.61 7.21
N GLU A 21 29.69 -42.71 7.22
CA GLU A 21 30.46 -43.81 6.62
C GLU A 21 30.77 -44.93 7.62
N HIS A 22 30.90 -44.58 8.90
CA HIS A 22 31.37 -45.48 9.97
C HIS A 22 30.45 -45.47 11.18
N ILE A 23 30.44 -46.58 11.90
CA ILE A 23 29.79 -46.74 13.19
C ILE A 23 30.80 -47.26 14.22
N VAL A 24 30.79 -46.65 15.40
CA VAL A 24 31.46 -47.21 16.58
C VAL A 24 30.43 -47.85 17.49
N ILE A 25 30.77 -49.02 18.02
CA ILE A 25 29.94 -49.81 18.93
C ILE A 25 30.77 -50.18 20.15
N LEU A 26 30.24 -49.92 21.34
CA LEU A 26 30.78 -50.40 22.60
C LEU A 26 29.91 -51.55 23.12
N SER A 27 30.53 -52.69 23.40
CA SER A 27 29.86 -53.89 23.90
C SER A 27 29.77 -53.94 25.43
N GLY A 28 28.87 -54.77 25.95
CA GLY A 28 28.80 -55.08 27.38
C GLY A 28 30.02 -55.83 27.95
N THR A 29 30.97 -56.28 27.12
CA THR A 29 32.27 -56.82 27.57
C THR A 29 33.38 -55.77 27.64
N GLY A 30 33.09 -54.49 27.37
CA GLY A 30 34.12 -53.45 27.24
C GLY A 30 34.96 -53.58 25.96
N ALA A 31 34.40 -54.19 24.90
CA ALA A 31 35.01 -54.21 23.58
C ALA A 31 34.45 -53.03 22.75
N LEU A 32 35.34 -52.16 22.26
CA LEU A 32 35.03 -51.06 21.37
C LEU A 32 35.40 -51.46 19.93
N THR A 33 34.41 -51.48 19.04
CA THR A 33 34.57 -51.84 17.63
C THR A 33 34.22 -50.66 16.73
N VAL A 34 35.12 -50.30 15.81
CA VAL A 34 34.84 -49.41 14.67
C VAL A 34 34.63 -50.24 13.41
N SER A 35 33.55 -49.98 12.69
CA SER A 35 33.16 -50.69 11.46
C SER A 35 32.59 -49.70 10.44
N PRO A 36 32.74 -49.91 9.12
CA PRO A 36 31.97 -49.16 8.12
C PRO A 36 30.47 -49.47 8.27
N LEU A 37 29.60 -48.54 7.86
CA LEU A 37 28.15 -48.65 8.10
C LEU A 37 27.47 -49.85 7.41
N ASN A 38 28.14 -50.47 6.44
CA ASN A 38 27.69 -51.71 5.77
C ASN A 38 28.02 -53.01 6.55
N PHE A 39 28.81 -52.92 7.62
CA PHE A 39 29.28 -54.05 8.45
C PHE A 39 30.09 -55.13 7.70
N GLU A 40 30.65 -54.83 6.52
CA GLU A 40 31.44 -55.79 5.73
C GLU A 40 32.77 -56.14 6.40
N SER A 41 33.32 -55.24 7.23
CA SER A 41 34.54 -55.45 8.01
C SER A 41 34.49 -54.74 9.36
N SER A 42 35.37 -55.12 10.29
CA SER A 42 35.72 -54.30 11.45
C SER A 42 37.12 -53.74 11.20
N ARG A 43 37.29 -52.42 11.29
CA ARG A 43 38.61 -51.77 11.13
C ARG A 43 39.43 -51.88 12.41
N LEU A 44 38.82 -51.51 13.53
CA LEU A 44 39.47 -51.45 14.83
C LEU A 44 38.63 -52.19 15.87
N VAL A 45 39.29 -52.98 16.73
CA VAL A 45 38.68 -53.66 17.88
C VAL A 45 39.61 -53.55 19.10
N ILE A 46 39.25 -52.71 20.06
CA ILE A 46 39.99 -52.51 21.32
C ILE A 46 39.21 -53.19 22.45
N ASN A 47 39.86 -54.05 23.22
CA ASN A 47 39.27 -54.70 24.39
C ASN A 47 39.86 -54.07 25.66
N PHE A 48 39.06 -53.32 26.42
CA PHE A 48 39.52 -52.66 27.66
C PHE A 48 39.59 -53.59 28.87
N GLY A 49 39.30 -54.90 28.71
CA GLY A 49 39.50 -55.94 29.71
C GLY A 49 38.54 -55.93 30.92
N LEU A 50 37.73 -54.89 31.06
CA LEU A 50 36.77 -54.68 32.15
C LEU A 50 35.41 -54.22 31.59
N PRO A 51 34.28 -54.50 32.29
CA PRO A 51 32.96 -53.98 31.93
C PRO A 51 32.86 -52.48 32.23
N LEU A 52 33.46 -51.66 31.37
CA LEU A 52 33.39 -50.21 31.41
C LEU A 52 31.94 -49.73 31.27
N VAL A 53 31.51 -48.83 32.14
CA VAL A 53 30.21 -48.14 32.03
C VAL A 53 30.46 -46.76 31.41
N ALA A 54 30.34 -46.69 30.08
CA ALA A 54 30.49 -45.42 29.37
C ALA A 54 29.40 -44.42 29.79
N SER A 55 29.83 -43.24 30.24
CA SER A 55 28.94 -42.10 30.50
C SER A 55 28.56 -41.39 29.20
N ALA A 56 29.48 -41.35 28.23
CA ALA A 56 29.18 -41.02 26.84
C ALA A 56 30.07 -41.80 25.87
N LEU A 57 29.49 -42.18 24.72
CA LEU A 57 30.21 -42.60 23.52
C LEU A 57 29.82 -41.62 22.42
N GLN A 58 30.82 -40.98 21.80
CA GLN A 58 30.69 -39.87 20.86
C GLN A 58 31.82 -39.92 19.82
N TRP A 59 31.66 -39.22 18.70
CA TRP A 59 32.75 -38.95 17.77
C TRP A 59 33.33 -37.54 18.01
N ALA A 60 34.64 -37.41 17.78
CA ALA A 60 35.37 -36.14 17.78
C ALA A 60 35.86 -35.89 16.33
N GLY A 61 34.97 -35.35 15.50
CA GLY A 61 35.18 -35.30 14.05
C GLY A 61 35.09 -36.67 13.39
N PRO A 62 35.54 -36.83 12.13
CA PRO A 62 35.38 -38.08 11.39
C PRO A 62 36.41 -39.16 11.76
N ARG A 63 37.54 -38.77 12.37
CA ARG A 63 38.74 -39.63 12.56
C ARG A 63 38.96 -40.13 13.97
N PHE A 64 38.25 -39.59 14.97
CA PHE A 64 38.45 -39.95 16.38
C PHE A 64 37.14 -40.31 17.08
N VAL A 65 37.20 -41.32 17.95
CA VAL A 65 36.13 -41.68 18.90
C VAL A 65 36.48 -41.10 20.25
N ALA A 66 35.51 -40.45 20.90
CA ALA A 66 35.57 -40.02 22.28
C ALA A 66 34.78 -41.01 23.16
N LEU A 67 35.48 -41.69 24.08
CA LEU A 67 34.90 -42.56 25.08
C LEU A 67 35.04 -41.88 26.45
N SER A 68 33.92 -41.37 26.98
CA SER A 68 33.88 -40.69 28.28
C SER A 68 33.26 -41.58 29.36
N TYR A 69 33.90 -41.67 30.52
CA TYR A 69 33.45 -42.46 31.67
C TYR A 69 33.80 -41.77 32.98
N LYS A 70 33.01 -42.00 34.03
CA LYS A 70 33.36 -41.56 35.40
C LYS A 70 34.47 -42.43 35.98
N CYS A 71 35.51 -41.83 36.53
CA CYS A 71 36.58 -42.58 37.20
C CYS A 71 36.19 -42.87 38.66
N SER A 72 35.81 -44.12 38.95
CA SER A 72 35.34 -44.58 40.26
C SER A 72 36.38 -45.35 41.07
N SER A 73 37.67 -45.26 40.73
CA SER A 73 38.68 -46.26 41.13
C SER A 73 40.08 -45.72 41.48
N VAL A 74 40.21 -44.48 41.95
CA VAL A 74 41.52 -43.92 42.38
C VAL A 74 41.47 -43.31 43.78
N ASP A 75 40.51 -42.42 44.08
CA ASP A 75 40.43 -41.74 45.38
C ASP A 75 39.05 -41.83 46.03
N SER A 76 39.03 -42.19 47.32
CA SER A 76 37.81 -42.39 48.12
C SER A 76 37.20 -41.09 48.67
N TYR A 77 37.43 -39.96 48.00
CA TYR A 77 37.00 -38.62 48.44
C TYR A 77 35.72 -38.13 47.77
N TYR A 78 35.35 -38.68 46.61
CA TYR A 78 34.19 -38.25 45.83
C TYR A 78 32.98 -39.16 46.05
N SER A 79 31.78 -38.58 46.12
CA SER A 79 30.54 -39.34 45.99
C SER A 79 30.33 -39.85 44.55
N ASP A 80 29.47 -40.85 44.35
CA ASP A 80 29.11 -41.31 42.99
C ASP A 80 28.54 -40.19 42.09
N SER A 81 27.95 -39.15 42.70
CA SER A 81 27.54 -37.91 42.04
C SER A 81 28.72 -37.11 41.47
N GLU A 82 29.83 -37.03 42.21
CA GLU A 82 30.93 -36.06 42.01
C GLU A 82 32.18 -36.66 41.35
N SER A 83 32.25 -37.98 41.17
CA SER A 83 33.36 -38.64 40.49
C SER A 83 33.66 -38.01 39.11
N PRO A 84 34.92 -37.59 38.84
CA PRO A 84 35.27 -36.80 37.67
C PRO A 84 35.09 -37.60 36.38
N LEU A 85 34.70 -36.89 35.32
CA LEU A 85 34.63 -37.46 33.97
C LEU A 85 36.04 -37.51 33.36
N VAL A 86 36.39 -38.66 32.82
CA VAL A 86 37.61 -38.87 32.03
C VAL A 86 37.18 -39.17 30.59
N THR A 87 37.84 -38.55 29.61
CA THR A 87 37.60 -38.80 28.18
C THR A 87 38.85 -39.40 27.56
N ILE A 88 38.73 -40.56 26.92
CA ILE A 88 39.77 -41.14 26.07
C ILE A 88 39.44 -40.82 24.60
N LEU A 89 40.40 -40.23 23.88
CA LEU A 89 40.36 -40.02 22.44
C LEU A 89 41.12 -41.13 21.71
N ILE A 90 40.44 -41.79 20.77
CA ILE A 90 40.91 -43.01 20.10
C ILE A 90 40.88 -42.75 18.58
N PRO A 91 42.00 -42.84 17.85
CA PRO A 91 41.99 -42.74 16.39
C PRO A 91 41.26 -43.95 15.78
N ALA A 92 40.36 -43.68 14.84
CA ALA A 92 39.46 -44.66 14.23
C ALA A 92 39.96 -45.22 12.88
N ASP A 93 41.04 -44.65 12.35
CA ASP A 93 41.67 -45.03 11.07
C ASP A 93 42.74 -46.12 11.22
N GLU A 94 43.12 -46.51 12.45
CA GLU A 94 44.17 -47.49 12.70
C GLU A 94 43.65 -48.93 12.48
N ASP A 95 44.15 -49.60 11.44
CA ASP A 95 43.82 -51.01 11.13
C ASP A 95 44.46 -52.04 12.11
N SER A 96 45.34 -51.60 13.02
CA SER A 96 46.07 -52.46 13.97
C SER A 96 45.78 -52.08 15.43
N PRO A 97 45.11 -52.94 16.23
CA PRO A 97 44.76 -52.62 17.61
C PRO A 97 45.95 -52.65 18.60
N SER A 98 47.13 -53.13 18.20
CA SER A 98 48.32 -53.21 19.08
C SER A 98 49.06 -51.88 19.24
N ASP A 99 48.93 -50.98 18.28
CA ASP A 99 49.77 -49.78 18.15
C ASP A 99 48.98 -48.47 18.37
N VAL A 100 47.68 -48.60 18.66
CA VAL A 100 46.77 -47.47 18.89
C VAL A 100 47.16 -46.69 20.13
N LYS A 101 47.77 -45.53 19.91
CA LYS A 101 47.96 -44.51 20.94
C LYS A 101 46.65 -43.76 21.09
N PHE A 102 46.05 -43.87 22.27
CA PHE A 102 44.90 -43.10 22.69
C PHE A 102 45.35 -42.00 23.66
N GLU A 103 44.76 -40.81 23.55
CA GLU A 103 45.04 -39.70 24.45
C GLU A 103 44.03 -39.71 25.60
N ARG A 104 44.47 -39.51 26.84
CA ARG A 104 43.62 -39.40 28.02
C ARG A 104 43.47 -37.93 28.41
N LEU A 105 42.22 -37.47 28.54
CA LEU A 105 41.86 -36.13 28.99
C LEU A 105 41.14 -36.23 30.35
N ASP A 106 41.74 -35.62 31.35
CA ASP A 106 41.25 -35.56 32.73
C ASP A 106 40.75 -34.13 33.01
N TRP A 107 39.44 -33.98 33.22
CA TRP A 107 38.76 -32.67 33.26
C TRP A 107 38.76 -32.00 34.65
N ASP A 108 39.50 -32.55 35.61
CA ASP A 108 39.62 -32.10 37.00
C ASP A 108 40.92 -31.31 37.29
N GLN A 109 41.98 -31.55 36.51
CA GLN A 109 43.34 -31.03 36.79
C GLN A 109 43.48 -29.50 36.71
N ASP A 110 42.58 -28.82 35.99
CA ASP A 110 42.55 -27.34 35.87
C ASP A 110 41.91 -26.62 37.08
N GLY A 111 41.54 -27.35 38.14
CA GLY A 111 41.00 -26.78 39.38
C GLY A 111 39.47 -26.57 39.39
N GLY A 112 38.76 -27.19 38.45
CA GLY A 112 37.29 -27.29 38.45
C GLY A 112 36.77 -28.40 39.37
N SER A 113 35.46 -28.45 39.52
CA SER A 113 34.69 -29.43 40.31
C SER A 113 34.65 -30.86 39.73
N GLY A 114 35.45 -31.16 38.70
CA GLY A 114 35.38 -32.41 37.94
C GLY A 114 34.12 -32.58 37.08
N TRP A 115 33.16 -31.64 37.15
CA TRP A 115 31.97 -31.63 36.32
C TRP A 115 32.32 -31.26 34.87
N CYS A 116 31.92 -32.13 33.95
CA CYS A 116 32.16 -31.96 32.52
C CYS A 116 30.99 -32.56 31.72
N SER A 117 30.59 -31.88 30.65
CA SER A 117 29.57 -32.32 29.70
C SER A 117 30.11 -32.24 28.28
N THR A 118 30.04 -33.37 27.55
CA THR A 118 30.57 -33.49 26.19
C THR A 118 29.46 -33.64 25.15
N ALA A 119 29.60 -32.98 24.01
CA ALA A 119 28.67 -33.04 22.87
C ALA A 119 29.42 -33.29 21.56
N GLN A 120 28.95 -34.28 20.79
CA GLN A 120 29.44 -34.56 19.44
C GLN A 120 28.99 -33.47 18.47
N GLU A 121 29.94 -32.89 17.74
CA GLU A 121 29.69 -31.91 16.67
C GLU A 121 29.92 -32.54 15.28
N VAL A 122 29.73 -31.74 14.23
CA VAL A 122 29.98 -32.15 12.83
C VAL A 122 31.45 -32.43 12.53
N ASP A 123 32.36 -31.95 13.38
CA ASP A 123 33.80 -31.83 13.11
C ASP A 123 34.69 -32.03 14.34
N GLY A 124 34.10 -32.18 15.53
CA GLY A 124 34.83 -32.22 16.78
C GLY A 124 33.98 -32.66 17.98
N LEU A 125 34.54 -32.48 19.17
CA LEU A 125 33.88 -32.65 20.46
C LEU A 125 33.80 -31.30 21.17
N ARG A 126 32.60 -30.81 21.43
CA ARG A 126 32.33 -29.63 22.26
C ARG A 126 32.36 -30.08 23.73
N VAL A 127 33.16 -29.42 24.55
CA VAL A 127 33.36 -29.78 25.97
C VAL A 127 33.04 -28.56 26.83
N VAL A 128 32.17 -28.74 27.82
CA VAL A 128 31.75 -27.69 28.75
C VAL A 128 32.03 -28.17 30.17
N THR A 129 32.89 -27.46 30.89
CA THR A 129 33.13 -27.65 32.33
C THR A 129 32.43 -26.53 33.10
N ASP A 130 32.71 -26.40 34.40
CA ASP A 130 32.24 -25.28 35.23
C ASP A 130 32.99 -23.96 34.98
N SER A 131 34.19 -24.03 34.41
CA SER A 131 35.19 -22.95 34.37
C SER A 131 35.71 -22.68 32.95
N SER A 132 35.60 -23.66 32.05
CA SER A 132 36.08 -23.60 30.69
C SER A 132 35.04 -24.11 29.68
N TYR A 133 35.14 -23.55 28.48
CA TYR A 133 34.39 -24.00 27.31
C TYR A 133 35.42 -24.28 26.23
N LEU A 134 35.43 -25.50 25.70
CA LEU A 134 36.47 -26.01 24.80
C LEU A 134 35.83 -26.67 23.57
N LEU A 135 36.59 -26.70 22.47
CA LEU A 135 36.28 -27.45 21.26
C LEU A 135 37.52 -28.24 20.86
N ILE A 136 37.39 -29.56 20.79
CA ILE A 136 38.41 -30.47 20.27
C ILE A 136 38.06 -30.72 18.80
N GLU A 137 38.82 -30.18 17.85
CA GLU A 137 38.58 -30.33 16.41
C GLU A 137 39.67 -31.21 15.77
N ASP A 138 39.28 -32.09 14.84
CA ASP A 138 40.22 -32.83 13.98
C ASP A 138 40.87 -31.85 12.98
N VAL A 139 42.17 -31.58 13.17
CA VAL A 139 42.89 -30.46 12.53
C VAL A 139 42.70 -30.49 11.00
N PRO A 140 42.08 -29.45 10.39
CA PRO A 140 41.75 -29.48 8.97
C PRO A 140 42.97 -29.71 8.07
N GLN A 141 42.85 -30.62 7.09
CA GLN A 141 43.97 -31.05 6.24
C GLN A 141 44.72 -29.90 5.55
N ALA A 142 44.03 -28.81 5.20
CA ALA A 142 44.68 -27.62 4.63
C ALA A 142 45.67 -26.95 5.61
N VAL A 143 45.35 -26.93 6.90
CA VAL A 143 46.25 -26.45 7.97
C VAL A 143 47.42 -27.43 8.17
N VAL A 144 47.14 -28.74 8.14
CA VAL A 144 48.18 -29.79 8.22
C VAL A 144 49.17 -29.66 7.07
N ASP A 145 48.68 -29.55 5.83
CA ASP A 145 49.50 -29.41 4.61
C ASP A 145 50.32 -28.12 4.59
N LEU A 146 49.79 -27.03 5.16
CA LEU A 146 50.47 -25.74 5.28
C LEU A 146 51.60 -25.76 6.34
N CYS A 147 51.37 -26.41 7.48
CA CYS A 147 52.21 -26.29 8.68
C CYS A 147 53.25 -27.40 8.87
N GLN A 148 53.43 -28.29 7.87
CA GLN A 148 54.47 -29.32 7.89
C GLN A 148 55.88 -28.72 8.07
N LEU A 149 56.64 -29.19 9.07
CA LEU A 149 58.04 -28.77 9.33
C LEU A 149 58.99 -28.99 8.13
N LYS A 150 58.66 -29.94 7.26
CA LYS A 150 59.32 -30.17 5.96
C LYS A 150 58.20 -30.25 4.90
N PRO A 151 57.83 -29.13 4.25
CA PRO A 151 56.61 -29.09 3.45
C PRO A 151 56.71 -29.95 2.18
N THR A 152 55.92 -31.02 2.16
CA THR A 152 55.77 -31.91 1.00
C THR A 152 54.70 -31.41 0.02
N SER A 153 53.72 -30.66 0.53
CA SER A 153 52.65 -30.01 -0.23
C SER A 153 53.14 -28.79 -1.03
N GLU A 154 52.43 -28.39 -2.08
CA GLU A 154 52.75 -27.14 -2.78
C GLU A 154 52.38 -25.90 -1.93
N VAL A 155 51.28 -25.97 -1.16
CA VAL A 155 50.88 -24.87 -0.27
C VAL A 155 51.92 -24.56 0.81
N GLY A 156 52.48 -25.58 1.46
CA GLY A 156 53.52 -25.43 2.48
C GLY A 156 54.84 -24.92 1.90
N LYS A 157 55.23 -25.38 0.69
CA LYS A 157 56.41 -24.85 -0.03
C LYS A 157 56.24 -23.39 -0.37
N PHE A 158 55.06 -23.00 -0.86
CA PHE A 158 54.75 -21.59 -1.14
C PHE A 158 54.83 -20.75 0.14
N ALA A 159 54.20 -21.19 1.24
CA ALA A 159 54.24 -20.46 2.51
C ALA A 159 55.65 -20.34 3.09
N GLN A 160 56.50 -21.37 2.95
CA GLN A 160 57.91 -21.30 3.34
C GLN A 160 58.69 -20.32 2.47
N ALA A 161 58.51 -20.36 1.15
CA ALA A 161 59.15 -19.44 0.21
C ALA A 161 58.67 -17.99 0.40
N TYR A 162 57.40 -17.78 0.73
CA TYR A 162 56.83 -16.48 1.09
C TYR A 162 57.46 -15.92 2.36
N ARG A 163 57.57 -16.74 3.43
CA ARG A 163 58.27 -16.33 4.67
C ARG A 163 59.74 -15.94 4.40
N GLN A 164 60.46 -16.67 3.53
CA GLN A 164 61.81 -16.31 3.10
C GLN A 164 61.84 -14.99 2.33
N MET A 165 60.92 -14.79 1.38
CA MET A 165 60.83 -13.55 0.59
C MET A 165 60.54 -12.34 1.50
N SER A 166 59.60 -12.47 2.43
CA SER A 166 59.26 -11.43 3.41
C SER A 166 60.38 -11.14 4.42
N SER A 167 61.28 -12.10 4.67
CA SER A 167 62.52 -11.87 5.43
C SER A 167 63.69 -11.35 4.56
N GLY A 168 63.41 -10.87 3.34
CA GLY A 168 64.39 -10.29 2.42
C GLY A 168 65.27 -11.30 1.67
N ASN A 169 65.02 -12.61 1.79
CA ASN A 169 65.81 -13.63 1.11
C ASN A 169 65.30 -13.88 -0.33
N VAL A 170 66.19 -13.61 -1.29
CA VAL A 170 65.93 -13.74 -2.74
C VAL A 170 65.53 -15.16 -3.15
N SER A 171 65.97 -16.21 -2.43
CA SER A 171 65.61 -17.60 -2.76
C SER A 171 64.10 -17.84 -2.75
N GLY A 172 63.37 -17.18 -1.83
CA GLY A 172 61.91 -17.26 -1.75
C GLY A 172 61.23 -16.77 -3.02
N LEU A 173 61.68 -15.63 -3.56
CA LEU A 173 61.12 -15.04 -4.78
C LEU A 173 61.40 -15.91 -6.03
N THR A 174 62.58 -16.53 -6.11
CA THR A 174 62.88 -17.48 -7.21
C THR A 174 61.99 -18.72 -7.13
N THR A 175 61.86 -19.33 -5.95
CA THR A 175 60.99 -20.50 -5.76
C THR A 175 59.53 -20.18 -6.08
N ILE A 176 59.03 -19.01 -5.68
CA ILE A 176 57.67 -18.57 -6.01
C ILE A 176 57.46 -18.43 -7.52
N ARG A 177 58.40 -17.80 -8.26
CA ARG A 177 58.33 -17.71 -9.73
C ARG A 177 58.33 -19.09 -10.38
N ASP A 178 59.22 -19.98 -9.94
CA ASP A 178 59.33 -21.35 -10.47
C ASP A 178 58.07 -22.18 -10.20
N MET A 179 57.34 -21.92 -9.11
CA MET A 179 56.07 -22.56 -8.81
C MET A 179 54.94 -22.02 -9.71
N VAL A 180 54.84 -20.70 -9.89
CA VAL A 180 53.85 -20.08 -10.80
C VAL A 180 54.03 -20.58 -12.24
N HIS A 181 55.26 -20.59 -12.76
CA HIS A 181 55.55 -21.08 -14.13
C HIS A 181 55.31 -22.58 -14.31
N ARG A 182 55.44 -23.39 -13.25
CA ARG A 182 55.28 -24.85 -13.26
C ARG A 182 53.83 -25.29 -13.09
N LEU A 183 53.09 -24.67 -12.18
CA LEU A 183 51.71 -25.03 -11.85
C LEU A 183 50.69 -24.41 -12.83
N LYS A 184 50.98 -23.21 -13.38
CA LYS A 184 50.14 -22.51 -14.36
C LYS A 184 48.68 -22.45 -13.90
N GLY A 185 47.71 -22.94 -14.69
CA GLY A 185 46.28 -22.96 -14.32
C GLY A 185 45.93 -23.78 -13.07
N ASN A 186 46.81 -24.68 -12.62
CA ASN A 186 46.62 -25.42 -11.37
C ASN A 186 47.09 -24.64 -10.13
N PHE A 187 47.73 -23.47 -10.29
CA PHE A 187 48.27 -22.69 -9.16
C PHE A 187 47.18 -22.25 -8.17
N GLU A 188 46.02 -21.85 -8.67
CA GLU A 188 44.83 -21.55 -7.86
C GLU A 188 44.43 -22.72 -6.95
N GLN A 189 44.18 -23.90 -7.54
CA GLN A 189 43.70 -25.08 -6.82
C GLN A 189 44.77 -25.74 -5.92
N ARG A 190 46.06 -25.51 -6.19
CA ARG A 190 47.18 -26.14 -5.46
C ARG A 190 47.85 -25.22 -4.43
N VAL A 191 47.60 -23.92 -4.48
CA VAL A 191 48.22 -22.93 -3.59
C VAL A 191 47.17 -21.96 -3.03
N ILE A 192 46.39 -21.28 -3.87
CA ILE A 192 45.51 -20.19 -3.39
C ILE A 192 44.32 -20.73 -2.57
N GLU A 193 43.56 -21.68 -3.10
CA GLU A 193 42.43 -22.27 -2.37
C GLU A 193 42.88 -22.99 -1.08
N PRO A 194 43.97 -23.81 -1.08
CA PRO A 194 44.52 -24.36 0.16
C PRO A 194 44.99 -23.31 1.19
N LEU A 195 45.52 -22.15 0.78
CA LEU A 195 45.81 -21.06 1.73
C LEU A 195 44.52 -20.47 2.33
N LEU A 196 43.47 -20.29 1.52
CA LEU A 196 42.19 -19.76 1.99
C LEU A 196 41.48 -20.73 2.93
N ASP A 197 41.48 -22.02 2.61
CA ASP A 197 40.87 -23.06 3.44
C ASP A 197 41.70 -23.31 4.72
N ALA A 198 43.03 -23.15 4.68
CA ALA A 198 43.86 -23.16 5.89
C ALA A 198 43.60 -21.92 6.77
N ALA A 199 43.43 -20.73 6.19
CA ALA A 199 43.04 -19.53 6.95
C ALA A 199 41.65 -19.70 7.59
N LEU A 200 40.73 -20.41 6.94
CA LEU A 200 39.42 -20.76 7.49
C LEU A 200 39.47 -21.82 8.61
N GLY A 201 40.43 -22.75 8.58
CA GLY A 201 40.65 -23.75 9.64
C GLY A 201 41.33 -23.18 10.88
N GLU A 202 42.05 -22.08 10.76
CA GLU A 202 42.78 -21.44 11.86
C GLU A 202 41.85 -20.62 12.78
N PHE A 203 42.20 -20.54 14.07
CA PHE A 203 41.49 -19.77 15.10
C PHE A 203 42.28 -18.56 15.60
N SER A 204 43.62 -18.58 15.51
CA SER A 204 44.48 -17.46 15.86
C SER A 204 44.44 -16.39 14.78
N ALA A 205 43.84 -15.23 15.09
CA ALA A 205 43.72 -14.09 14.16
C ALA A 205 45.08 -13.64 13.57
N VAL A 206 46.17 -13.73 14.35
CA VAL A 206 47.53 -13.40 13.88
C VAL A 206 48.01 -14.39 12.82
N GLN A 207 47.71 -15.69 12.98
CA GLN A 207 48.07 -16.69 11.96
C GLN A 207 47.17 -16.59 10.73
N GLN A 208 45.86 -16.35 10.90
CA GLN A 208 44.97 -16.06 9.78
C GLN A 208 45.47 -14.87 8.95
N GLU A 209 45.90 -13.77 9.59
CA GLU A 209 46.47 -12.60 8.91
C GLU A 209 47.75 -12.96 8.13
N ASN A 210 48.68 -13.71 8.73
CA ASN A 210 49.88 -14.20 8.05
C ASN A 210 49.56 -15.07 6.81
N ILE A 211 48.54 -15.94 6.91
CA ILE A 211 48.12 -16.83 5.82
C ILE A 211 47.40 -16.04 4.71
N LEU A 212 46.53 -15.09 5.08
CA LEU A 212 45.85 -14.20 4.14
C LEU A 212 46.84 -13.29 3.40
N ALA A 213 47.90 -12.82 4.06
CA ALA A 213 48.97 -12.06 3.41
C ALA A 213 49.71 -12.90 2.35
N ALA A 214 50.00 -14.17 2.64
CA ALA A 214 50.55 -15.11 1.66
C ALA A 214 49.56 -15.40 0.52
N ALA A 215 48.26 -15.53 0.81
CA ALA A 215 47.20 -15.74 -0.18
C ALA A 215 47.02 -14.52 -1.10
N ALA A 216 47.14 -13.30 -0.56
CA ALA A 216 47.09 -12.06 -1.33
C ALA A 216 48.29 -11.94 -2.29
N ASP A 217 49.49 -12.33 -1.83
CA ASP A 217 50.69 -12.40 -2.69
C ASP A 217 50.54 -13.46 -3.79
N ALA A 218 50.10 -14.67 -3.46
CA ALA A 218 49.82 -15.73 -4.42
C ALA A 218 48.81 -15.29 -5.48
N LYS A 219 47.69 -14.69 -5.04
CA LYS A 219 46.66 -14.08 -5.89
C LYS A 219 47.23 -13.04 -6.84
N SER A 220 48.10 -12.13 -6.37
CA SER A 220 48.69 -11.07 -7.20
C SER A 220 49.51 -11.60 -8.39
N ARG A 221 49.92 -12.88 -8.34
CA ARG A 221 50.73 -13.57 -9.36
C ARG A 221 49.92 -14.47 -10.28
N CYS A 222 48.60 -14.59 -10.06
CA CYS A 222 47.71 -15.52 -10.77
C CYS A 222 46.67 -14.77 -11.61
N SER A 223 46.97 -14.53 -12.89
CA SER A 223 46.05 -13.89 -13.84
C SER A 223 44.84 -14.80 -14.12
N GLY A 224 43.70 -14.50 -13.50
CA GLY A 224 42.45 -15.24 -13.66
C GLY A 224 41.73 -15.61 -12.35
N PHE A 225 42.40 -15.48 -11.20
CA PHE A 225 41.82 -15.79 -9.90
C PHE A 225 40.65 -14.86 -9.55
N ASP A 226 39.53 -15.43 -9.10
CA ASP A 226 38.36 -14.65 -8.67
C ASP A 226 38.68 -13.81 -7.41
N THR A 227 38.55 -12.50 -7.55
CA THR A 227 38.77 -11.59 -6.42
C THR A 227 37.70 -11.69 -5.34
N GLU A 228 36.47 -12.08 -5.67
CA GLU A 228 35.36 -12.14 -4.71
C GLU A 228 35.56 -13.27 -3.70
N ARG A 229 35.96 -14.48 -4.13
CA ARG A 229 36.33 -15.62 -3.28
C ARG A 229 37.27 -15.25 -2.12
N TYR A 230 38.37 -14.55 -2.39
CA TYR A 230 39.29 -14.07 -1.34
C TYR A 230 38.60 -13.10 -0.36
N VAL A 231 37.81 -12.17 -0.90
CA VAL A 231 37.11 -11.16 -0.08
C VAL A 231 36.04 -11.82 0.80
N ASP A 232 35.34 -12.83 0.29
CA ASP A 232 34.33 -13.58 1.03
C ASP A 232 34.93 -14.42 2.18
N VAL A 233 36.11 -15.01 1.99
CA VAL A 233 36.86 -15.64 3.09
C VAL A 233 37.19 -14.62 4.18
N VAL A 234 37.65 -13.41 3.82
CA VAL A 234 37.91 -12.32 4.79
C VAL A 234 36.62 -11.86 5.49
N ARG A 235 35.47 -11.80 4.80
CA ARG A 235 34.16 -11.48 5.41
C ARG A 235 33.76 -12.54 6.44
N ARG A 236 33.86 -13.83 6.07
CA ARG A 236 33.56 -14.97 6.95
C ARG A 236 34.44 -14.99 8.20
N LEU A 237 35.76 -14.79 8.03
CA LEU A 237 36.71 -14.75 9.15
C LEU A 237 36.43 -13.59 10.12
N ARG A 238 36.04 -12.41 9.63
CA ARG A 238 35.62 -11.30 10.51
C ARG A 238 34.38 -11.65 11.34
N ALA A 239 33.39 -12.30 10.74
CA ALA A 239 32.19 -12.74 11.46
C ALA A 239 32.51 -13.84 12.49
N LEU A 240 33.25 -14.87 12.07
CA LEU A 240 33.68 -15.98 12.94
C LEU A 240 34.53 -15.49 14.11
N ASN A 241 35.55 -14.66 13.87
CA ASN A 241 36.42 -14.15 14.93
C ASN A 241 35.67 -13.23 15.90
N THR A 242 34.59 -12.57 15.47
CA THR A 242 33.73 -11.81 16.38
C THR A 242 32.92 -12.77 17.27
N LEU A 243 32.28 -13.79 16.71
CA LEU A 243 31.55 -14.82 17.47
C LEU A 243 32.45 -15.61 18.45
N ARG A 244 33.70 -15.89 18.06
CA ARG A 244 34.72 -16.61 18.84
C ARG A 244 35.24 -15.85 20.06
N ARG A 245 34.91 -14.57 20.25
CA ARG A 245 35.37 -13.81 21.42
C ARG A 245 34.71 -14.32 22.70
N LYS A 246 35.48 -14.39 23.80
CA LYS A 246 35.02 -14.87 25.11
C LYS A 246 33.79 -14.11 25.63
N GLU A 247 33.69 -12.81 25.34
CA GLU A 247 32.54 -11.94 25.65
C GLU A 247 31.20 -12.36 25.04
N HIS A 248 31.17 -13.27 24.05
CA HIS A 248 29.94 -13.66 23.37
C HIS A 248 29.59 -15.15 23.55
N GLY A 249 30.56 -15.99 23.95
CA GLY A 249 30.33 -17.40 24.26
C GLY A 249 29.87 -18.26 23.07
N LEU A 250 30.18 -17.86 21.83
CA LEU A 250 29.77 -18.55 20.60
C LEU A 250 30.95 -18.93 19.69
N PRO A 251 31.99 -19.61 20.18
CA PRO A 251 33.04 -20.15 19.31
C PRO A 251 32.45 -21.18 18.35
N LEU A 252 32.59 -20.89 17.05
CA LEU A 252 32.22 -21.76 15.94
C LEU A 252 33.45 -22.04 15.08
N SER A 253 33.60 -23.30 14.67
CA SER A 253 34.48 -23.68 13.57
C SER A 253 33.89 -23.23 12.22
N THR A 254 34.69 -23.33 11.16
CA THR A 254 34.19 -23.05 9.81
C THR A 254 33.22 -24.14 9.31
N ARG A 255 33.38 -25.40 9.71
CA ARG A 255 32.44 -26.49 9.33
C ARG A 255 31.09 -26.36 10.05
N GLN A 256 31.07 -25.98 11.33
CA GLN A 256 29.82 -25.67 12.04
C GLN A 256 29.09 -24.48 11.41
N TYR A 257 29.83 -23.45 10.97
CA TYR A 257 29.27 -22.34 10.19
C TYR A 257 28.71 -22.79 8.82
N ALA A 258 29.45 -23.59 8.06
CA ALA A 258 28.99 -24.18 6.80
C ALA A 258 27.67 -24.96 6.99
N TYR A 259 27.63 -25.86 7.97
CA TYR A 259 26.43 -26.61 8.32
C TYR A 259 25.23 -25.71 8.67
N LEU A 260 25.44 -24.68 9.51
CA LEU A 260 24.39 -23.71 9.88
C LEU A 260 23.97 -22.78 8.73
N SER A 261 24.76 -22.69 7.67
CA SER A 261 24.42 -21.95 6.44
C SER A 261 23.55 -22.75 5.45
N GLY A 262 23.51 -24.09 5.61
CA GLY A 262 22.89 -24.99 4.64
C GLY A 262 23.72 -25.24 3.37
N SER A 263 25.00 -24.84 3.35
CA SER A 263 25.94 -25.13 2.26
C SER A 263 27.15 -25.91 2.76
N GLU A 264 27.40 -27.07 2.16
CA GLU A 264 28.63 -27.86 2.38
C GLU A 264 29.88 -27.19 1.76
N SER A 265 29.68 -26.22 0.85
CA SER A 265 30.75 -25.62 0.05
C SER A 265 30.75 -24.09 0.18
N LEU A 266 31.65 -23.57 1.02
CA LEU A 266 31.78 -22.14 1.32
C LEU A 266 32.58 -21.37 0.25
N ARG A 267 32.28 -21.56 -1.05
CA ARG A 267 33.02 -20.88 -2.13
C ARG A 267 32.66 -19.39 -2.20
N SER A 268 31.56 -19.02 -2.86
CA SER A 268 31.00 -17.66 -2.88
C SER A 268 30.10 -17.40 -1.67
N LEU A 269 29.93 -16.14 -1.26
CA LEU A 269 29.07 -15.77 -0.12
C LEU A 269 27.59 -15.67 -0.52
N SER A 270 26.73 -16.45 0.13
CA SER A 270 25.27 -16.36 -0.06
C SER A 270 24.66 -15.19 0.73
N PRO A 271 23.67 -14.46 0.17
CA PRO A 271 22.88 -13.46 0.92
C PRO A 271 22.16 -14.01 2.17
N SER A 272 21.97 -15.32 2.28
CA SER A 272 21.31 -15.98 3.42
C SER A 272 22.26 -16.76 4.34
N GLU A 273 23.57 -16.78 4.07
CA GLU A 273 24.53 -17.74 4.64
C GLU A 273 24.63 -17.73 6.17
N MET A 274 24.33 -16.60 6.80
CA MET A 274 24.41 -16.43 8.26
C MET A 274 23.01 -16.32 8.90
N GLN A 275 21.91 -16.45 8.13
CA GLN A 275 20.56 -16.08 8.60
C GLN A 275 20.14 -16.85 9.86
N VAL A 276 20.48 -18.15 9.96
CA VAL A 276 20.19 -18.99 11.15
C VAL A 276 20.92 -18.46 12.39
N ILE A 277 22.15 -17.97 12.23
CA ILE A 277 22.96 -17.42 13.33
C ILE A 277 22.51 -16.00 13.68
N LEU A 278 22.22 -15.15 12.68
CA LEU A 278 21.64 -13.82 12.90
C LEU A 278 20.31 -13.90 13.66
N ASP A 279 19.41 -14.81 13.28
CA ASP A 279 18.13 -15.04 13.96
C ASP A 279 18.34 -15.53 15.40
N ARG A 280 19.32 -16.43 15.64
CA ARG A 280 19.68 -16.88 17.00
C ARG A 280 20.26 -15.75 17.86
N LEU A 281 21.06 -14.85 17.30
CA LEU A 281 21.61 -13.69 18.01
C LEU A 281 20.51 -12.68 18.36
N VAL A 282 19.64 -12.38 17.40
CA VAL A 282 18.47 -11.51 17.60
C VAL A 282 17.52 -12.08 18.66
N ASN A 283 17.25 -13.38 18.64
CA ASN A 283 16.43 -14.06 19.67
C ASN A 283 17.11 -14.12 21.06
N ARG A 284 18.42 -13.83 21.15
CA ARG A 284 19.17 -13.64 22.42
C ARG A 284 19.30 -12.18 22.83
N GLY A 285 18.68 -11.24 22.11
CA GLY A 285 18.82 -9.80 22.33
C GLY A 285 20.17 -9.20 21.91
N ALA A 286 21.04 -9.97 21.24
CA ALA A 286 22.39 -9.56 20.85
C ALA A 286 22.40 -8.73 19.56
N TYR A 287 21.58 -7.68 19.49
CA TYR A 287 21.31 -6.91 18.27
C TYR A 287 22.55 -6.26 17.66
N GLN A 288 23.42 -5.66 18.49
CA GLN A 288 24.65 -5.02 18.02
C GLN A 288 25.58 -6.04 17.34
N LEU A 289 25.83 -7.17 18.00
CA LEU A 289 26.63 -8.28 17.46
C LEU A 289 26.05 -8.84 16.15
N ALA A 290 24.72 -9.00 16.07
CA ALA A 290 24.05 -9.42 14.84
C ALA A 290 24.22 -8.38 13.71
N PHE A 291 24.12 -7.09 14.03
CA PHE A 291 24.32 -5.99 13.08
C PHE A 291 25.77 -5.89 12.58
N ASP A 292 26.75 -6.03 13.48
CA ASP A 292 28.18 -6.00 13.14
C ASP A 292 28.56 -7.18 12.23
N ILE A 293 28.03 -8.38 12.51
CA ILE A 293 28.21 -9.55 11.66
C ILE A 293 27.52 -9.35 10.29
N SER A 294 26.28 -8.87 10.27
CA SER A 294 25.56 -8.57 9.02
C SER A 294 26.32 -7.56 8.16
N THR A 295 26.89 -6.52 8.79
CA THR A 295 27.73 -5.50 8.16
C THR A 295 29.05 -6.07 7.65
N ALA A 296 29.73 -6.92 8.42
CA ALA A 296 30.96 -7.60 8.00
C ALA A 296 30.73 -8.51 6.78
N LEU A 297 29.56 -9.14 6.67
CA LEU A 297 29.13 -9.97 5.55
C LEU A 297 28.49 -9.16 4.39
N LYS A 298 28.29 -7.84 4.53
CA LYS A 298 27.50 -7.00 3.62
C LYS A 298 26.07 -7.51 3.34
N GLN A 299 25.46 -8.17 4.32
CA GLN A 299 24.07 -8.65 4.23
C GLN A 299 23.06 -7.54 4.59
N ARG A 300 21.76 -7.81 4.36
CA ARG A 300 20.68 -6.85 4.62
C ARG A 300 20.32 -6.79 6.10
N SER A 301 20.65 -5.69 6.77
CA SER A 301 20.42 -5.48 8.20
C SER A 301 18.96 -5.12 8.57
N GLN A 302 18.08 -4.81 7.59
CA GLN A 302 16.72 -4.32 7.86
C GLN A 302 15.90 -5.23 8.81
N LYS A 303 16.01 -6.56 8.67
CA LYS A 303 15.31 -7.51 9.57
C LYS A 303 15.77 -7.36 11.04
N ILE A 304 17.08 -7.21 11.25
CA ILE A 304 17.70 -7.05 12.57
C ILE A 304 17.23 -5.73 13.19
N LEU A 305 17.22 -4.65 12.42
CA LEU A 305 16.77 -3.32 12.85
C LEU A 305 15.28 -3.27 13.20
N ILE A 306 14.45 -3.98 12.43
CA ILE A 306 13.03 -4.17 12.76
C ILE A 306 12.87 -4.94 14.07
N GLN A 307 13.54 -6.08 14.24
CA GLN A 307 13.42 -6.86 15.48
C GLN A 307 14.05 -6.16 16.71
N TRP A 308 15.09 -5.34 16.51
CA TRP A 308 15.67 -4.46 17.52
C TRP A 308 14.68 -3.39 17.97
N SER A 309 14.12 -2.62 17.03
CA SER A 309 13.16 -1.57 17.35
C SER A 309 11.87 -2.14 17.98
N CYS A 310 11.36 -3.27 17.49
CA CYS A 310 10.24 -3.99 18.11
C CYS A 310 10.49 -4.47 19.55
N ALA A 311 11.75 -4.65 19.97
CA ALA A 311 12.11 -4.93 21.36
C ALA A 311 12.30 -3.64 22.16
N LEU A 312 12.99 -2.65 21.59
CA LEU A 312 13.30 -1.37 22.25
C LEU A 312 12.04 -0.57 22.61
N VAL A 313 10.97 -0.62 21.80
CA VAL A 313 9.69 0.04 22.16
C VAL A 313 9.02 -0.53 23.41
N GLN A 314 9.38 -1.76 23.82
CA GLN A 314 8.84 -2.42 25.02
C GLN A 314 9.50 -1.93 26.31
N ASP A 315 10.65 -1.23 26.21
CA ASP A 315 11.37 -0.69 27.36
C ASP A 315 10.61 0.51 27.97
N ARG A 316 10.02 0.29 29.15
CA ARG A 316 9.25 1.29 29.89
C ARG A 316 10.10 2.26 30.74
N THR A 317 11.42 2.13 30.72
CA THR A 317 12.31 3.02 31.49
C THR A 317 12.60 4.36 30.80
N VAL A 318 12.44 4.42 29.47
CA VAL A 318 12.64 5.62 28.64
C VAL A 318 11.31 6.11 28.09
N ASP A 319 11.16 7.44 27.95
CA ASP A 319 9.95 8.07 27.44
C ASP A 319 9.70 7.84 25.93
N ASP A 320 8.46 8.06 25.51
CA ASP A 320 7.99 7.83 24.13
C ASP A 320 8.71 8.71 23.08
N VAL A 321 9.12 9.94 23.43
CA VAL A 321 9.71 10.89 22.48
C VAL A 321 11.20 10.58 22.27
N THR A 322 11.93 10.34 23.35
CA THR A 322 13.34 9.91 23.31
C THR A 322 13.47 8.57 22.60
N LEU A 323 12.59 7.60 22.85
CA LEU A 323 12.59 6.31 22.13
C LEU A 323 12.30 6.48 20.63
N ALA A 324 11.30 7.30 20.26
CA ALA A 324 11.03 7.60 18.86
C ALA A 324 12.25 8.23 18.16
N HIS A 325 12.91 9.19 18.82
CA HIS A 325 14.12 9.82 18.29
C HIS A 325 15.30 8.84 18.17
N MET A 326 15.55 7.99 19.17
CA MET A 326 16.62 6.98 19.12
C MET A 326 16.40 5.96 17.99
N ILE A 327 15.17 5.46 17.83
CA ILE A 327 14.83 4.53 16.76
C ILE A 327 14.97 5.22 15.39
N ALA A 328 14.43 6.42 15.21
CA ALA A 328 14.55 7.19 13.96
C ALA A 328 16.01 7.51 13.61
N LYS A 329 16.83 7.89 14.59
CA LYS A 329 18.26 8.20 14.40
C LYS A 329 19.07 7.01 13.87
N VAL A 330 18.72 5.77 14.23
CA VAL A 330 19.37 4.56 13.71
C VAL A 330 18.74 4.15 12.38
N MET A 331 17.41 4.07 12.31
CA MET A 331 16.67 3.58 11.14
C MET A 331 16.87 4.46 9.90
N SER A 332 16.96 5.79 10.05
CA SER A 332 17.19 6.74 8.95
C SER A 332 18.54 6.57 8.25
N GLN A 333 19.54 5.97 8.90
CA GLN A 333 20.84 5.67 8.29
C GLN A 333 20.79 4.48 7.32
N HIS A 334 19.66 3.75 7.28
CA HIS A 334 19.51 2.51 6.52
C HIS A 334 18.32 2.57 5.56
N SER A 335 18.61 2.72 4.27
CA SER A 335 17.59 2.80 3.23
C SER A 335 16.68 1.55 3.21
N GLY A 336 15.37 1.79 3.08
CA GLY A 336 14.35 0.74 3.12
C GLY A 336 14.03 0.18 4.51
N ALA A 337 14.55 0.78 5.60
CA ALA A 337 14.00 0.56 6.93
C ALA A 337 12.51 0.96 6.98
N SER A 338 11.71 0.25 7.78
CA SER A 338 10.26 0.48 7.91
C SER A 338 9.85 0.42 9.38
N TYR A 339 8.96 1.32 9.77
CA TYR A 339 8.58 1.55 11.16
C TYR A 339 7.29 0.82 11.57
N ILE A 340 6.58 0.20 10.60
CA ILE A 340 5.27 -0.45 10.78
C ILE A 340 5.25 -1.47 11.92
N GLU A 341 6.22 -2.39 11.97
CA GLU A 341 6.24 -3.43 13.00
C GLU A 341 6.58 -2.85 14.38
N ALA A 342 7.50 -1.89 14.45
CA ALA A 342 7.86 -1.21 15.71
C ALA A 342 6.71 -0.38 16.27
N ALA A 343 5.97 0.33 15.40
CA ALA A 343 4.75 1.05 15.78
C ALA A 343 3.64 0.09 16.22
N ARG A 344 3.47 -1.06 15.55
CA ARG A 344 2.50 -2.09 15.95
C ARG A 344 2.86 -2.70 17.31
N ALA A 345 4.14 -2.96 17.57
CA ALA A 345 4.63 -3.42 18.86
C ALA A 345 4.40 -2.35 19.95
N ALA A 346 4.75 -1.09 19.71
CA ALA A 346 4.48 0.02 20.63
C ALA A 346 2.99 0.14 20.98
N SER A 347 2.11 0.08 19.98
CA SER A 347 0.66 0.09 20.18
C SER A 347 0.17 -1.12 20.98
N GLY A 348 0.70 -2.32 20.71
CA GLY A 348 0.39 -3.54 21.47
C GLY A 348 0.84 -3.48 22.94
N CYS A 349 1.88 -2.69 23.23
CA CYS A 349 2.36 -2.40 24.59
C CYS A 349 1.60 -1.25 25.29
N GLY A 350 0.62 -0.63 24.62
CA GLY A 350 -0.15 0.51 25.12
C GLY A 350 0.45 1.90 24.85
N ARG A 351 1.58 1.98 24.14
CA ARG A 351 2.34 3.23 23.89
C ARG A 351 1.89 3.90 22.60
N GLN A 352 0.67 4.43 22.61
CA GLN A 352 0.00 4.94 21.42
C GLN A 352 0.70 6.21 20.85
N THR A 353 1.28 7.04 21.73
CA THR A 353 2.12 8.20 21.39
C THR A 353 3.38 7.81 20.62
N LEU A 354 4.20 6.89 21.16
CA LEU A 354 5.36 6.30 20.48
C LEU A 354 4.97 5.66 19.13
N ALA A 355 3.85 4.93 19.08
CA ALA A 355 3.37 4.34 17.84
C ALA A 355 3.04 5.38 16.75
N ILE A 356 2.42 6.51 17.12
CA ILE A 356 2.13 7.62 16.20
C ILE A 356 3.43 8.29 15.73
N HIS A 357 4.39 8.58 16.63
CA HIS A 357 5.67 9.18 16.26
C HIS A 357 6.52 8.29 15.35
N LEU A 358 6.53 6.98 15.57
CA LEU A 358 7.19 6.03 14.67
C LEU A 358 6.50 5.97 13.31
N LEU A 359 5.16 6.01 13.26
CA LEU A 359 4.42 6.05 12.00
C LEU A 359 4.65 7.34 11.21
N GLN A 360 4.88 8.48 11.85
CA GLN A 360 5.21 9.75 11.17
C GLN A 360 6.51 9.67 10.35
N GLN A 361 7.40 8.71 10.63
CA GLN A 361 8.64 8.49 9.86
C GLN A 361 8.46 7.52 8.67
N GLU A 362 7.37 6.76 8.63
CA GLU A 362 7.10 5.79 7.56
C GLU A 362 6.68 6.49 6.26
N GLN A 363 7.41 6.23 5.18
CA GLN A 363 7.21 6.88 3.88
C GLN A 363 6.04 6.27 3.09
N ARG A 364 5.58 5.06 3.47
CA ARG A 364 4.51 4.34 2.78
C ARG A 364 3.14 4.73 3.34
N ALA A 365 2.56 5.80 2.78
CA ALA A 365 1.24 6.32 3.16
C ALA A 365 0.17 5.23 3.37
N GLN A 366 0.05 4.28 2.43
CA GLN A 366 -0.86 3.14 2.58
C GLN A 366 -0.63 2.37 3.90
N GLN A 367 0.59 1.90 4.16
CA GLN A 367 0.89 1.08 5.35
C GLN A 367 0.71 1.89 6.65
N GLN A 368 1.07 3.18 6.62
CA GLN A 368 0.87 4.13 7.71
C GLN A 368 -0.63 4.29 8.05
N VAL A 369 -1.46 4.61 7.05
CA VAL A 369 -2.91 4.80 7.19
C VAL A 369 -3.61 3.49 7.60
N PHE A 370 -3.21 2.34 7.04
CA PHE A 370 -3.72 1.04 7.47
C PHE A 370 -3.46 0.76 8.96
N LEU A 371 -2.27 1.09 9.47
CA LEU A 371 -1.97 0.90 10.90
C LEU A 371 -2.68 1.92 11.78
N LEU A 372 -2.76 3.20 11.39
CA LEU A 372 -3.57 4.21 12.10
C LEU A 372 -5.03 3.76 12.25
N MET A 373 -5.65 3.26 11.17
CA MET A 373 -6.99 2.67 11.19
C MET A 373 -7.11 1.39 12.04
N GLN A 374 -6.02 0.65 12.28
CA GLN A 374 -6.00 -0.52 13.16
C GLN A 374 -5.85 -0.11 14.64
N MET A 375 -5.12 0.99 14.91
CA MET A 375 -4.95 1.58 16.24
C MET A 375 -6.13 2.46 16.69
N GLY A 376 -7.19 2.56 15.88
CA GLY A 376 -8.37 3.41 16.14
C GLY A 376 -8.12 4.91 15.98
N GLN A 377 -6.97 5.31 15.44
CA GLN A 377 -6.55 6.70 15.24
C GLN A 377 -7.08 7.22 13.89
N GLU A 378 -8.41 7.25 13.74
CA GLU A 378 -9.09 7.40 12.45
C GLU A 378 -9.05 8.83 11.90
N ASP A 379 -9.07 9.87 12.75
CA ASP A 379 -8.89 11.27 12.31
C ASP A 379 -7.49 11.49 11.71
N LEU A 380 -6.45 10.95 12.36
CA LEU A 380 -5.07 10.96 11.85
C LEU A 380 -4.92 10.10 10.59
N ALA A 381 -5.64 8.97 10.50
CA ALA A 381 -5.66 8.14 9.29
C ALA A 381 -6.28 8.89 8.11
N LEU A 382 -7.36 9.65 8.34
CA LEU A 382 -7.99 10.47 7.31
C LEU A 382 -7.08 11.61 6.87
N GLN A 383 -6.48 12.33 7.82
CA GLN A 383 -5.51 13.38 7.53
C GLN A 383 -4.36 12.84 6.68
N LYS A 384 -3.74 11.72 7.07
CA LYS A 384 -2.61 11.14 6.34
C LYS A 384 -2.98 10.58 4.97
N ALA A 385 -4.20 10.07 4.79
CA ALA A 385 -4.71 9.73 3.46
C ALA A 385 -4.88 10.99 2.58
N CYS A 386 -5.42 12.08 3.13
CA CYS A 386 -5.54 13.37 2.45
C CYS A 386 -4.18 14.06 2.19
N ASP A 387 -3.15 13.82 3.01
CA ASP A 387 -1.79 14.29 2.77
C ASP A 387 -1.11 13.55 1.60
N SER A 388 -1.47 12.27 1.38
CA SER A 388 -0.86 11.43 0.34
C SER A 388 -1.44 11.59 -1.07
N ASP A 389 -2.62 12.22 -1.19
CA ASP A 389 -3.42 12.34 -2.42
C ASP A 389 -3.75 11.00 -3.13
N GLU A 390 -3.58 9.85 -2.46
CA GLU A 390 -4.01 8.54 -2.95
C GLU A 390 -5.54 8.40 -2.85
N VAL A 391 -6.24 8.59 -3.96
CA VAL A 391 -7.71 8.56 -4.06
C VAL A 391 -8.32 7.30 -3.44
N ASP A 392 -7.78 6.11 -3.76
CA ASP A 392 -8.27 4.84 -3.23
C ASP A 392 -8.10 4.75 -1.70
N LEU A 393 -7.02 5.31 -1.16
CA LEU A 393 -6.72 5.32 0.27
C LEU A 393 -7.66 6.28 1.02
N ILE A 394 -7.93 7.46 0.45
CA ILE A 394 -8.93 8.40 0.98
C ILE A 394 -10.32 7.75 0.99
N ILE A 395 -10.76 7.18 -0.14
CA ILE A 395 -12.07 6.52 -0.25
C ILE A 395 -12.18 5.34 0.72
N LEU A 396 -11.11 4.58 0.94
CA LEU A 396 -11.08 3.48 1.91
C LEU A 396 -11.30 3.96 3.35
N VAL A 397 -10.60 5.01 3.79
CA VAL A 397 -10.78 5.58 5.14
C VAL A 397 -12.19 6.15 5.30
N LEU A 398 -12.69 6.88 4.29
CA LEU A 398 -14.06 7.43 4.30
C LEU A 398 -15.13 6.34 4.36
N CYS A 399 -14.98 5.26 3.58
CA CYS A 399 -15.85 4.08 3.65
C CYS A 399 -15.89 3.48 5.05
N LYS A 400 -14.73 3.36 5.73
CA LYS A 400 -14.64 2.78 7.07
C LYS A 400 -15.25 3.69 8.13
N LEU A 401 -14.91 4.98 8.13
CA LEU A 401 -15.49 6.01 9.02
C LEU A 401 -17.02 5.99 8.94
N ILE A 402 -17.56 6.10 7.72
CA ILE A 402 -19.01 6.16 7.46
C ILE A 402 -19.75 4.87 7.85
N ALA A 403 -19.06 3.73 7.88
CA ALA A 403 -19.62 2.45 8.29
C ALA A 403 -19.51 2.15 9.79
N GLN A 404 -18.59 2.78 10.52
CA GLN A 404 -18.22 2.37 11.90
C GLN A 404 -18.36 3.47 12.97
N ARG A 405 -18.52 4.74 12.61
CA ARG A 405 -18.55 5.87 13.56
C ARG A 405 -19.89 6.60 13.61
N SER A 406 -20.05 7.40 14.67
CA SER A 406 -21.24 8.24 14.87
C SER A 406 -21.27 9.42 13.90
N GLU A 407 -22.48 9.84 13.53
CA GLU A 407 -22.71 10.93 12.56
C GLU A 407 -22.03 12.25 13.00
N GLN A 408 -21.98 12.53 14.30
CA GLN A 408 -21.29 13.70 14.86
C GLN A 408 -19.76 13.63 14.72
N HIS A 409 -19.13 12.49 15.04
CA HIS A 409 -17.67 12.33 14.90
C HIS A 409 -17.27 12.44 13.42
N ILE A 410 -18.06 11.86 12.53
CA ILE A 410 -17.87 11.98 11.08
C ILE A 410 -17.96 13.44 10.60
N LEU A 411 -18.95 14.22 11.07
CA LEU A 411 -19.08 15.64 10.72
C LEU A 411 -17.88 16.48 11.22
N ASN A 412 -17.34 16.17 12.41
CA ASN A 412 -16.14 16.83 12.96
C ASN A 412 -14.86 16.45 12.19
N ALA A 413 -14.69 15.18 11.83
CA ALA A 413 -13.57 14.70 11.01
C ALA A 413 -13.57 15.33 9.62
N PHE A 414 -14.76 15.63 9.07
CA PHE A 414 -14.93 16.37 7.83
C PHE A 414 -14.69 17.87 7.99
N SER A 415 -15.14 18.52 9.06
CA SER A 415 -14.97 19.98 9.23
C SER A 415 -13.49 20.39 9.29
N THR A 416 -12.62 19.52 9.80
CA THR A 416 -11.16 19.71 9.86
C THR A 416 -10.40 19.37 8.57
N ASN A 417 -11.01 18.64 7.62
CA ASN A 417 -10.32 18.13 6.43
C ASN A 417 -11.04 18.53 5.11
N PRO A 418 -10.72 19.69 4.49
CA PRO A 418 -11.37 20.14 3.26
C PRO A 418 -11.27 19.17 2.07
N LYS A 419 -10.13 18.48 1.89
CA LYS A 419 -9.99 17.42 0.87
C LYS A 419 -11.00 16.29 1.09
N ALA A 420 -11.20 15.86 2.35
CA ALA A 420 -12.16 14.81 2.69
C ALA A 420 -13.60 15.23 2.39
N GLN A 421 -13.96 16.51 2.59
CA GLN A 421 -15.27 17.04 2.19
C GLN A 421 -15.50 16.92 0.68
N GLN A 422 -14.51 17.29 -0.14
CA GLN A 422 -14.62 17.21 -1.61
C GLN A 422 -14.85 15.76 -2.09
N TRP A 423 -14.11 14.81 -1.51
CA TRP A 423 -14.31 13.38 -1.79
C TRP A 423 -15.64 12.84 -1.26
N LEU A 424 -16.14 13.33 -0.12
CA LEU A 424 -17.51 13.04 0.36
C LEU A 424 -18.56 13.57 -0.63
N THR A 425 -18.43 14.81 -1.11
CA THR A 425 -19.35 15.41 -2.09
C THR A 425 -19.41 14.57 -3.36
N LEU A 426 -18.27 14.22 -3.95
CA LEU A 426 -18.20 13.35 -5.13
C LEU A 426 -18.77 11.96 -4.85
N GLY A 427 -18.34 11.31 -3.77
CA GLY A 427 -18.83 9.99 -3.38
C GLY A 427 -20.33 9.97 -3.07
N SER A 428 -20.92 11.06 -2.60
CA SER A 428 -22.37 11.17 -2.37
C SER A 428 -23.19 11.03 -3.66
N MET A 429 -22.64 11.39 -4.82
CA MET A 429 -23.31 11.20 -6.10
C MET A 429 -23.57 9.71 -6.36
N TYR A 430 -22.61 8.85 -6.01
CA TYR A 430 -22.65 7.41 -6.25
C TYR A 430 -23.26 6.62 -5.07
N PHE A 431 -22.83 6.90 -3.84
CA PHE A 431 -23.16 6.12 -2.65
C PHE A 431 -24.32 6.72 -1.85
N ARG A 432 -25.43 5.97 -1.72
CA ARG A 432 -26.63 6.42 -0.99
C ARG A 432 -26.38 6.79 0.49
N PRO A 433 -25.58 6.06 1.30
CA PRO A 433 -25.35 6.44 2.70
C PRO A 433 -24.65 7.80 2.84
N TRP A 434 -23.70 8.08 1.94
CA TRP A 434 -22.89 9.31 1.96
C TRP A 434 -23.75 10.56 1.73
N ARG A 435 -24.85 10.46 0.96
CA ARG A 435 -25.81 11.57 0.74
C ARG A 435 -26.45 12.09 2.01
N LYS A 436 -26.72 11.23 3.00
CA LYS A 436 -27.36 11.64 4.26
C LYS A 436 -26.41 12.54 5.05
N ILE A 437 -25.16 12.11 5.17
CA ILE A 437 -24.08 12.81 5.90
C ILE A 437 -23.72 14.11 5.16
N HIS A 438 -23.53 14.05 3.84
CA HIS A 438 -23.23 15.22 3.01
C HIS A 438 -24.31 16.30 3.08
N ARG A 439 -25.60 15.92 3.11
CA ARG A 439 -26.69 16.89 3.30
C ARG A 439 -26.61 17.58 4.66
N ARG A 440 -26.34 16.83 5.74
CA ARG A 440 -26.21 17.40 7.08
C ARG A 440 -25.00 18.32 7.24
N LEU A 441 -23.87 17.98 6.62
CA LEU A 441 -22.70 18.86 6.55
C LEU A 441 -23.07 20.23 5.94
N LEU A 442 -23.86 20.25 4.86
CA LEU A 442 -24.38 21.47 4.23
C LEU A 442 -25.42 22.19 5.12
N GLU A 443 -26.31 21.47 5.79
CA GLU A 443 -27.29 22.03 6.73
C GLU A 443 -26.61 22.73 7.92
N ASP A 444 -25.57 22.14 8.50
CA ASP A 444 -24.84 22.70 9.64
C ASP A 444 -23.90 23.85 9.23
N ALA A 445 -23.25 23.77 8.07
CA ALA A 445 -22.51 24.90 7.50
C ALA A 445 -23.42 26.13 7.26
N ASN A 446 -24.64 25.90 6.76
CA ASN A 446 -25.62 26.97 6.54
C ASN A 446 -26.13 27.57 7.88
N LYS A 447 -26.31 26.77 8.93
CA LYS A 447 -26.61 27.28 10.29
C LYS A 447 -25.48 28.16 10.82
N GLY A 448 -24.23 27.70 10.69
CA GLY A 448 -23.06 28.48 11.12
C GLY A 448 -22.97 29.82 10.40
N TYR A 449 -23.19 29.84 9.09
CA TYR A 449 -23.24 31.07 8.30
C TYR A 449 -24.37 32.00 8.76
N GLN A 450 -25.59 31.48 8.96
CA GLN A 450 -26.71 32.27 9.49
C GLN A 450 -26.44 32.80 10.90
N GLN A 451 -25.80 32.04 11.78
CA GLN A 451 -25.53 32.47 13.16
C GLN A 451 -24.43 33.54 13.21
N GLY A 452 -23.34 33.37 12.45
CA GLY A 452 -22.32 34.40 12.28
C GLY A 452 -22.88 35.67 11.65
N TYR A 453 -23.77 35.55 10.66
CA TYR A 453 -24.42 36.71 10.05
C TYR A 453 -25.43 37.39 10.98
N ARG A 454 -26.16 36.64 11.83
CA ARG A 454 -27.04 37.24 12.86
C ARG A 454 -26.26 38.02 13.91
N GLU A 455 -25.10 37.53 14.34
CA GLU A 455 -24.29 38.26 15.32
C GLU A 455 -23.59 39.48 14.69
N LEU A 456 -23.10 39.36 13.45
CA LEU A 456 -22.67 40.52 12.66
C LEU A 456 -23.80 41.55 12.47
N HIS A 457 -25.01 41.09 12.12
CA HIS A 457 -26.18 41.95 11.96
C HIS A 457 -26.50 42.66 13.27
N ARG A 458 -26.55 41.95 14.42
CA ARG A 458 -26.76 42.52 15.76
C ARG A 458 -25.72 43.59 16.12
N ILE A 459 -24.45 43.35 15.81
CA ILE A 459 -23.34 44.30 16.01
C ILE A 459 -23.49 45.53 15.09
N LEU A 460 -23.98 45.35 13.87
CA LEU A 460 -24.11 46.39 12.85
C LEU A 460 -25.42 47.21 12.93
N THR A 461 -26.54 46.62 13.35
CA THR A 461 -27.84 47.31 13.50
C THR A 461 -28.00 48.04 14.82
N ASN A 462 -27.19 47.68 15.83
CA ASN A 462 -27.00 48.50 17.03
C ASN A 462 -28.33 48.77 17.77
N ASP A 463 -29.10 47.69 17.96
CA ASP A 463 -30.48 47.73 18.45
C ASP A 463 -30.57 48.35 19.86
N ARG A 464 -30.98 49.62 19.89
CA ARG A 464 -31.30 50.38 21.10
C ARG A 464 -32.68 50.02 21.67
N ASP A 465 -32.98 48.73 21.76
CA ASP A 465 -34.06 48.26 22.63
C ASP A 465 -33.60 48.35 24.08
N GLY A 466 -33.77 49.55 24.66
CA GLY A 466 -33.47 49.81 26.06
C GLY A 466 -34.36 48.95 26.97
N PRO A 467 -33.80 48.26 27.99
CA PRO A 467 -34.59 47.43 28.88
C PRO A 467 -35.62 48.27 29.64
N ALA A 468 -36.84 47.73 29.76
CA ALA A 468 -37.93 48.42 30.43
C ALA A 468 -37.65 48.67 31.92
N THR A 469 -38.14 49.81 32.38
CA THR A 469 -38.18 50.31 33.77
C THR A 469 -38.02 49.29 34.90
N SER A 470 -36.95 49.43 35.69
CA SER A 470 -36.94 49.16 37.13
C SER A 470 -36.33 50.36 37.88
N SER A 471 -36.55 50.45 39.18
CA SER A 471 -36.48 51.73 39.92
C SER A 471 -35.45 51.78 41.06
N ALA A 472 -35.14 53.02 41.48
CA ALA A 472 -34.21 53.43 42.54
C ALA A 472 -32.69 53.30 42.24
N GLY A 473 -31.84 54.21 42.72
CA GLY A 473 -32.17 55.50 43.33
C GLY A 473 -30.99 56.31 43.91
N ALA A 474 -31.09 57.64 43.76
CA ALA A 474 -30.47 58.73 44.55
C ALA A 474 -28.92 58.85 44.69
N SER A 475 -28.45 60.11 44.55
CA SER A 475 -27.12 60.66 44.90
C SER A 475 -25.90 60.14 44.10
N GLY A 476 -24.88 60.93 43.81
CA GLY A 476 -24.72 62.39 43.96
C GLY A 476 -23.39 62.86 43.33
N GLY A 477 -23.35 64.05 42.71
CA GLY A 477 -22.11 64.67 42.20
C GLY A 477 -21.40 65.55 43.24
N PRO A 478 -20.58 66.55 42.85
CA PRO A 478 -20.29 67.02 41.47
C PRO A 478 -18.80 67.42 41.23
N LEU A 479 -18.53 68.15 40.13
CA LEU A 479 -17.27 68.86 39.76
C LEU A 479 -16.11 67.92 39.34
N GLY A 480 -15.16 68.29 38.48
CA GLY A 480 -14.83 69.50 37.69
C GLY A 480 -13.40 69.29 37.10
N ASP A 481 -12.91 69.95 36.05
CA ASP A 481 -13.38 71.14 35.30
C ASP A 481 -12.81 71.11 33.84
N ARG A 482 -13.24 72.07 33.00
CA ARG A 482 -12.69 72.65 31.75
C ARG A 482 -11.48 72.02 31.01
N PHE A 483 -11.57 71.78 29.69
CA PHE A 483 -11.24 72.73 28.59
C PHE A 483 -9.79 73.27 28.63
N GLU A 484 -8.98 73.21 27.57
CA GLU A 484 -9.25 73.86 26.27
C GLU A 484 -8.54 73.19 25.06
N SER A 485 -8.52 73.84 23.89
CA SER A 485 -8.06 73.29 22.59
C SER A 485 -7.38 74.34 21.70
N LYS A 486 -6.51 73.89 20.77
CA LYS A 486 -6.01 74.48 19.49
C LYS A 486 -4.80 73.63 19.04
N SER A 487 -4.70 73.03 17.84
CA SER A 487 -4.57 73.59 16.47
C SER A 487 -3.37 74.52 16.31
N SER A 488 -2.43 74.35 15.38
CA SER A 488 -2.65 74.18 13.91
C SER A 488 -1.33 73.92 13.13
N ARG A 489 -1.43 73.67 11.81
CA ARG A 489 -0.47 73.92 10.69
C ARG A 489 1.04 74.05 11.01
N GLY A 490 1.99 73.32 10.41
CA GLY A 490 1.96 72.41 9.25
C GLY A 490 2.41 73.08 7.94
N ASP A 491 3.51 72.59 7.30
CA ASP A 491 4.00 73.08 6.00
C ASP A 491 4.83 72.03 5.20
N ARG A 492 5.26 72.41 3.98
CA ARG A 492 5.79 71.59 2.84
C ARG A 492 7.33 71.64 2.69
N ALA A 493 8.04 70.83 1.87
CA ALA A 493 7.81 69.54 1.18
C ALA A 493 9.13 69.03 0.52
N ALA A 494 9.12 67.79 -0.02
CA ALA A 494 10.12 67.16 -0.93
C ALA A 494 11.53 66.89 -0.35
N SER A 495 12.26 65.82 -0.71
CA SER A 495 12.00 64.54 -1.44
C SER A 495 13.21 63.61 -1.20
N SER A 496 13.39 62.38 -1.71
CA SER A 496 12.71 61.53 -2.73
C SER A 496 13.03 60.04 -2.46
N SER A 497 12.34 59.11 -3.16
CA SER A 497 12.68 57.69 -3.39
C SER A 497 12.96 56.77 -2.19
N ASP A 498 12.49 55.51 -2.12
CA ASP A 498 11.38 54.74 -2.71
C ASP A 498 11.60 53.30 -2.22
N SER A 499 10.69 52.78 -1.39
CA SER A 499 10.25 51.36 -1.26
C SER A 499 10.02 50.88 0.20
N ASN A 500 8.76 50.55 0.50
CA ASN A 500 8.25 49.82 1.68
C ASN A 500 8.11 48.31 1.34
N PRO A 501 7.66 47.39 2.24
CA PRO A 501 7.10 47.53 3.61
C PRO A 501 8.04 46.98 4.73
N ALA A 502 7.91 47.38 6.01
CA ALA A 502 6.86 47.12 7.02
C ALA A 502 6.83 45.65 7.51
N ASP A 503 7.10 45.31 8.79
CA ASP A 503 6.46 45.67 10.10
C ASP A 503 5.15 44.85 10.33
N GLU A 504 4.74 44.35 11.51
CA GLU A 504 5.16 44.38 12.94
C GLU A 504 5.09 42.92 13.52
N ALA A 505 5.82 42.46 14.55
CA ALA A 505 5.85 42.80 16.00
C ALA A 505 4.49 42.57 16.72
N GLU A 506 4.32 41.62 17.67
CA GLU A 506 4.87 41.49 19.06
C GLU A 506 4.25 42.50 20.06
N ALA A 507 3.82 42.13 21.29
CA ALA A 507 3.67 40.82 21.96
C ALA A 507 2.77 40.94 23.25
N ASP A 508 2.82 39.91 24.12
CA ASP A 508 2.60 39.93 25.60
C ASP A 508 1.17 40.09 26.20
N GLU A 509 0.83 39.59 27.42
CA GLU A 509 1.17 38.33 28.12
C GLU A 509 0.22 38.11 29.35
N TYR A 510 0.26 36.92 29.98
CA TYR A 510 -0.10 36.57 31.39
C TYR A 510 -1.54 36.72 32.00
N ASP A 511 -2.17 35.54 32.21
CA ASP A 511 -2.51 34.90 33.52
C ASP A 511 -3.86 35.00 34.28
N GLN A 512 -4.10 33.91 35.05
CA GLN A 512 -4.86 33.70 36.32
C GLN A 512 -6.41 33.72 36.42
N LEU A 513 -6.94 32.52 36.78
CA LEU A 513 -8.02 32.21 37.77
C LEU A 513 -9.45 32.79 37.54
N GLU A 514 -10.57 32.31 38.10
CA GLU A 514 -11.00 31.16 38.95
C GLU A 514 -12.45 30.79 38.48
N GLU A 515 -13.12 29.65 38.72
CA GLU A 515 -13.74 29.17 39.98
C GLU A 515 -14.38 27.75 39.79
N LEU A 516 -14.32 26.90 40.83
CA LEU A 516 -15.42 26.10 41.47
C LEU A 516 -16.43 25.29 40.59
N ARG A 517 -16.55 23.94 40.72
CA ARG A 517 -17.27 23.12 41.76
C ARG A 517 -18.83 23.20 41.71
N ASP A 518 -19.63 22.19 42.04
CA ASP A 518 -19.47 20.78 42.48
C ASP A 518 -20.77 20.00 42.12
N ALA A 519 -20.69 18.68 41.81
CA ALA A 519 -21.71 17.61 42.04
C ALA A 519 -21.33 16.31 41.27
N THR A 520 -21.27 15.06 41.76
CA THR A 520 -21.90 14.27 42.87
C THR A 520 -23.37 13.87 42.62
N ASP A 521 -23.81 12.60 42.62
CA ASP A 521 -23.19 11.27 42.87
C ASP A 521 -24.01 10.13 42.18
N ASP A 522 -23.41 8.93 42.03
CA ASP A 522 -23.99 7.55 42.04
C ASP A 522 -25.20 7.16 41.11
N GLU A 523 -25.62 5.89 40.90
CA GLU A 523 -25.29 4.54 41.44
C GLU A 523 -25.03 3.47 40.33
N ASP A 524 -24.61 2.26 40.75
CA ASP A 524 -24.48 1.00 39.98
C ASP A 524 -25.79 0.47 39.35
N ASP A 525 -25.68 -0.31 38.25
CA ASP A 525 -26.39 -1.60 38.12
C ASP A 525 -25.70 -2.55 37.10
N SER A 526 -26.24 -3.76 36.92
CA SER A 526 -25.44 -4.98 36.85
C SER A 526 -25.67 -5.88 35.62
N LYS A 527 -24.82 -6.90 35.51
CA LYS A 527 -24.67 -7.86 34.39
C LYS A 527 -25.87 -8.85 34.29
N PRO A 528 -25.92 -9.75 33.28
CA PRO A 528 -25.80 -9.56 31.82
C PRO A 528 -26.91 -10.33 31.05
N LYS A 529 -27.09 -10.10 29.72
CA LYS A 529 -27.87 -11.03 28.86
C LYS A 529 -27.18 -11.36 27.53
N LYS A 530 -27.37 -12.61 27.09
CA LYS A 530 -26.80 -13.23 25.88
C LYS A 530 -27.82 -13.19 24.73
N SER A 531 -27.35 -12.93 23.50
CA SER A 531 -27.96 -13.52 22.29
C SER A 531 -27.00 -13.46 21.10
N SER A 532 -26.22 -14.52 20.90
CA SER A 532 -25.36 -14.70 19.71
C SER A 532 -26.14 -15.40 18.59
N SER A 533 -26.62 -14.65 17.60
CA SER A 533 -27.07 -15.17 16.29
C SER A 533 -27.13 -14.03 15.27
N GLY A 534 -26.86 -14.30 13.99
CA GLY A 534 -27.00 -13.32 12.89
C GLY A 534 -25.73 -12.91 12.13
N ILE A 535 -24.58 -13.53 12.37
CA ILE A 535 -23.31 -13.23 11.66
C ILE A 535 -23.05 -14.16 10.44
N THR A 536 -23.94 -15.13 10.19
CA THR A 536 -23.83 -16.09 9.08
C THR A 536 -24.48 -15.66 7.77
N ASP A 537 -25.51 -14.81 7.82
CA ASP A 537 -26.49 -14.71 6.73
C ASP A 537 -26.25 -13.54 5.77
N LEU A 538 -25.21 -12.71 6.01
CA LEU A 538 -24.89 -11.53 5.20
C LEU A 538 -23.65 -11.71 4.27
N MET A 539 -23.10 -12.92 4.20
CA MET A 539 -21.93 -13.26 3.37
C MET A 539 -22.27 -14.10 2.12
N GLY A 540 -23.52 -14.53 1.95
CA GLY A 540 -23.92 -15.48 0.89
C GLY A 540 -24.04 -14.87 -0.52
N ASP A 541 -24.53 -13.63 -0.63
CA ASP A 541 -25.01 -13.09 -1.92
C ASP A 541 -23.93 -12.43 -2.80
N LEU A 542 -22.72 -12.23 -2.28
CA LEU A 542 -21.64 -11.54 -3.02
C LEU A 542 -20.91 -12.42 -4.06
N PHE A 543 -21.13 -13.75 -4.05
CA PHE A 543 -20.41 -14.69 -4.95
C PHE A 543 -21.32 -15.69 -5.70
N GLY A 544 -22.41 -15.19 -6.28
CA GLY A 544 -22.90 -15.53 -7.63
C GLY A 544 -23.39 -16.97 -7.96
N LYS A 545 -24.45 -17.05 -8.75
CA LYS A 545 -24.81 -18.27 -9.52
C LYS A 545 -25.46 -17.91 -10.86
N LYS A 546 -25.27 -18.79 -11.84
CA LYS A 546 -25.63 -18.60 -13.26
C LYS A 546 -27.06 -19.08 -13.55
N ASP A 547 -27.68 -18.51 -14.58
CA ASP A 547 -28.99 -18.92 -15.11
C ASP A 547 -29.07 -20.41 -15.50
N LYS A 548 -30.23 -21.02 -15.22
CA LYS A 548 -30.79 -22.08 -16.08
C LYS A 548 -32.33 -21.96 -16.19
N LYS A 549 -32.82 -22.03 -17.43
CA LYS A 549 -34.25 -21.90 -17.81
C LYS A 549 -35.11 -23.09 -17.35
N LYS A 550 -36.38 -22.81 -16.99
CA LYS A 550 -37.65 -23.48 -17.40
C LYS A 550 -38.81 -22.99 -16.49
N LYS A 551 -40.11 -23.13 -16.79
CA LYS A 551 -40.96 -23.05 -18.01
C LYS A 551 -42.41 -23.38 -17.56
N GLY A 552 -43.45 -22.69 -18.05
CA GLY A 552 -44.88 -22.93 -17.74
C GLY A 552 -45.49 -21.80 -16.87
N GLU A 553 -46.68 -21.25 -17.14
CA GLU A 553 -48.03 -21.83 -17.36
C GLU A 553 -48.77 -22.09 -16.01
N ASP A 554 -50.02 -21.67 -15.77
CA ASP A 554 -50.98 -20.84 -16.55
C ASP A 554 -52.12 -20.29 -15.63
N SER A 555 -53.14 -19.63 -16.22
CA SER A 555 -54.52 -19.37 -15.73
C SER A 555 -54.73 -18.08 -14.87
N THR A 556 -55.44 -17.06 -15.38
CA THR A 556 -56.91 -16.75 -15.36
C THR A 556 -57.49 -16.27 -14.01
N LYS A 557 -58.51 -15.39 -13.89
CA LYS A 557 -59.24 -14.45 -14.79
C LYS A 557 -60.10 -13.50 -13.91
N VAL A 558 -60.53 -12.33 -14.46
CA VAL A 558 -61.81 -11.58 -14.25
C VAL A 558 -62.43 -11.51 -12.83
N GLY A 559 -62.85 -10.36 -12.27
CA GLY A 559 -63.16 -9.02 -12.83
C GLY A 559 -64.57 -8.54 -12.37
N LYS A 560 -65.10 -7.44 -12.95
CA LYS A 560 -66.40 -6.76 -12.64
C LYS A 560 -66.39 -5.96 -11.31
N LYS A 561 -67.26 -4.98 -11.00
CA LYS A 561 -68.18 -3.98 -11.66
C LYS A 561 -68.76 -3.12 -10.48
N ALA A 562 -69.41 -1.96 -10.61
CA ALA A 562 -69.53 -0.87 -11.61
C ALA A 562 -70.45 0.24 -11.04
N ALA A 563 -70.51 1.42 -11.69
CA ALA A 563 -71.58 2.46 -11.60
C ALA A 563 -71.72 3.20 -10.24
N SER A 564 -72.36 4.38 -10.12
CA SER A 564 -72.63 5.56 -11.01
C SER A 564 -73.23 6.69 -10.13
N LYS A 565 -73.61 7.91 -10.56
CA LYS A 565 -73.63 8.64 -11.85
C LYS A 565 -73.55 10.18 -11.59
N SER A 566 -73.70 10.97 -12.65
CA SER A 566 -74.18 12.37 -12.75
C SER A 566 -73.32 13.51 -12.19
N ASP A 567 -73.41 14.75 -12.69
CA ASP A 567 -73.76 15.42 -13.99
C ASP A 567 -73.75 16.94 -13.63
N ALA A 568 -73.39 17.97 -14.41
CA ALA A 568 -72.53 18.23 -15.59
C ALA A 568 -72.42 19.80 -15.67
N GLU A 569 -71.76 20.53 -16.58
CA GLU A 569 -70.97 20.22 -17.79
C GLU A 569 -70.02 21.41 -18.11
N HIS A 570 -68.76 21.14 -18.53
CA HIS A 570 -67.90 22.05 -19.31
C HIS A 570 -66.93 21.18 -20.13
N ALA A 571 -66.64 21.56 -21.39
CA ALA A 571 -66.12 20.63 -22.40
C ALA A 571 -64.59 20.41 -22.33
N PRO A 572 -64.10 19.15 -22.22
CA PRO A 572 -62.67 18.85 -22.30
C PRO A 572 -62.18 18.68 -23.75
N LEU A 573 -60.94 19.10 -24.00
CA LEU A 573 -60.23 18.87 -25.27
C LEU A 573 -59.75 17.41 -25.42
N PRO A 574 -59.51 16.90 -26.64
CA PRO A 574 -59.38 15.47 -26.91
C PRO A 574 -58.07 14.85 -26.39
N ALA A 575 -58.16 13.61 -25.94
CA ALA A 575 -57.00 12.82 -25.50
C ALA A 575 -56.09 12.42 -26.68
N PRO A 576 -54.75 12.43 -26.51
CA PRO A 576 -53.82 12.01 -27.55
C PRO A 576 -53.84 10.49 -27.78
N PRO A 577 -53.60 10.02 -29.02
CA PRO A 577 -53.73 8.60 -29.37
C PRO A 577 -52.58 7.74 -28.83
N THR A 578 -52.92 6.60 -28.24
CA THR A 578 -51.95 5.58 -27.82
C THR A 578 -51.49 4.71 -29.00
N GLY A 579 -50.21 4.85 -29.39
CA GLY A 579 -49.48 3.96 -30.31
C GLY A 579 -48.16 3.51 -29.66
N PRO A 580 -47.54 2.40 -30.12
CA PRO A 580 -46.49 1.73 -29.36
C PRO A 580 -45.14 2.45 -29.44
N ILE A 581 -44.51 2.66 -28.27
CA ILE A 581 -43.09 2.95 -28.13
C ILE A 581 -42.43 1.73 -27.49
N LEU A 582 -41.39 1.20 -28.12
CA LEU A 582 -40.54 0.16 -27.56
C LEU A 582 -39.43 0.78 -26.70
N LEU A 583 -38.94 0.00 -25.74
CA LEU A 583 -37.84 0.36 -24.85
C LEU A 583 -36.51 0.46 -25.67
N GLU A 584 -35.47 1.16 -25.24
CA GLU A 584 -35.09 1.55 -23.87
C GLU A 584 -34.65 3.01 -23.75
N ASP A 585 -35.29 3.75 -22.84
CA ASP A 585 -34.70 4.93 -22.20
C ASP A 585 -35.15 4.93 -20.72
N VAL A 586 -34.21 4.98 -19.78
CA VAL A 586 -34.44 4.55 -18.38
C VAL A 586 -35.18 5.67 -17.61
N PRO A 587 -36.29 5.37 -16.89
CA PRO A 587 -37.35 6.37 -16.73
C PRO A 587 -37.05 7.49 -15.72
N PHE A 588 -36.93 8.71 -16.21
CA PHE A 588 -36.95 9.94 -15.41
C PHE A 588 -38.37 10.28 -14.92
N ARG A 589 -38.97 9.42 -14.09
CA ARG A 589 -40.14 9.75 -13.24
C ARG A 589 -40.35 8.74 -12.10
N ARG A 590 -39.77 9.06 -10.94
CA ARG A 590 -40.36 8.69 -9.63
C ARG A 590 -40.46 9.94 -8.77
N ARG A 591 -41.67 10.50 -8.75
CA ARG A 591 -42.31 11.19 -7.62
C ARG A 591 -41.38 12.07 -6.78
N ILE A 592 -41.18 13.32 -7.23
CA ILE A 592 -40.65 14.40 -6.38
C ILE A 592 -41.79 14.86 -5.48
N GLU A 593 -41.98 14.16 -4.36
CA GLU A 593 -42.72 14.64 -3.19
C GLU A 593 -41.69 14.78 -2.07
N GLY A 594 -41.54 15.97 -1.50
CA GLY A 594 -40.63 16.21 -0.35
C GLY A 594 -39.20 16.65 -0.68
N THR A 595 -38.97 17.40 -1.76
CA THR A 595 -37.79 18.30 -1.84
C THR A 595 -38.18 19.68 -1.37
N ASN A 596 -37.47 20.23 -0.37
CA ASN A 596 -37.59 21.65 -0.03
C ASN A 596 -37.22 22.48 -1.26
N ILE A 597 -38.20 23.18 -1.82
CA ILE A 597 -38.00 24.18 -2.86
C ILE A 597 -37.36 25.39 -2.17
N ILE A 598 -36.24 25.89 -2.70
CA ILE A 598 -35.69 27.18 -2.25
C ILE A 598 -36.74 28.23 -2.58
N THR A 599 -37.30 28.89 -1.57
CA THR A 599 -38.41 29.81 -1.78
C THR A 599 -37.94 31.08 -2.49
N THR A 600 -38.88 31.85 -3.06
CA THR A 600 -38.55 33.17 -3.59
C THR A 600 -37.93 34.06 -2.51
N ASP A 601 -38.38 33.93 -1.26
CA ASP A 601 -37.93 34.74 -0.13
C ASP A 601 -36.49 34.36 0.28
N ASP A 602 -36.15 33.05 0.28
CA ASP A 602 -34.77 32.58 0.46
C ASP A 602 -33.82 33.16 -0.60
N MET A 603 -34.26 33.22 -1.87
CA MET A 603 -33.47 33.78 -2.98
C MET A 603 -33.38 35.32 -2.94
N ILE A 604 -34.46 36.01 -2.54
CA ILE A 604 -34.46 37.47 -2.32
C ILE A 604 -33.47 37.81 -1.21
N HIS A 605 -33.47 37.05 -0.12
CA HIS A 605 -32.51 37.21 0.96
C HIS A 605 -31.09 36.95 0.45
N LEU A 606 -30.83 35.85 -0.28
CA LEU A 606 -29.54 35.56 -0.91
C LEU A 606 -29.04 36.69 -1.83
N CYS A 607 -29.95 37.37 -2.54
CA CYS A 607 -29.58 38.48 -3.42
C CYS A 607 -29.20 39.76 -2.68
N SER A 608 -29.59 39.95 -1.42
CA SER A 608 -29.26 41.17 -0.64
C SER A 608 -27.82 41.19 -0.11
N TYR A 609 -27.11 40.05 -0.13
CA TYR A 609 -25.73 39.95 0.36
C TYR A 609 -24.66 40.46 -0.64
N PHE A 610 -25.01 40.69 -1.91
CA PHE A 610 -24.04 41.02 -2.97
C PHE A 610 -23.83 42.53 -3.16
N THR A 611 -22.94 43.12 -2.34
CA THR A 611 -22.38 44.47 -2.57
C THR A 611 -21.24 44.45 -3.59
N PRO A 612 -20.93 45.59 -4.27
CA PRO A 612 -20.17 45.54 -5.52
C PRO A 612 -18.65 45.38 -5.34
N ASN A 613 -18.16 44.20 -5.72
CA ASN A 613 -16.80 43.97 -6.22
C ASN A 613 -16.89 43.04 -7.45
N SER A 614 -15.98 43.16 -8.41
CA SER A 614 -16.24 42.75 -9.82
C SER A 614 -16.48 41.26 -10.09
N ALA A 615 -16.14 40.36 -9.17
CA ALA A 615 -16.55 38.95 -9.25
C ALA A 615 -18.03 38.75 -8.83
N ALA A 616 -18.44 39.35 -7.72
CA ALA A 616 -19.80 39.25 -7.17
C ALA A 616 -20.87 39.89 -8.08
N GLU A 617 -20.49 40.82 -8.96
CA GLU A 617 -21.38 41.42 -9.94
C GLU A 617 -21.90 40.40 -10.97
N LEU A 618 -21.08 39.41 -11.32
CA LEU A 618 -21.43 38.31 -12.22
C LEU A 618 -22.42 37.34 -11.56
N ASP A 619 -22.13 36.90 -10.33
CA ASP A 619 -22.98 35.96 -9.61
C ASP A 619 -24.32 36.59 -9.20
N GLY A 620 -24.30 37.82 -8.68
CA GLY A 620 -25.52 38.58 -8.39
C GLY A 620 -26.39 38.82 -9.63
N LYS A 621 -25.79 38.92 -10.83
CA LYS A 621 -26.54 38.97 -12.10
C LYS A 621 -27.20 37.65 -12.44
N TRP A 622 -26.55 36.51 -12.20
CA TRP A 622 -27.16 35.19 -12.38
C TRP A 622 -28.28 34.91 -11.37
N CYS A 623 -28.11 35.28 -10.10
CA CYS A 623 -29.16 35.16 -9.08
C CYS A 623 -30.39 36.03 -9.42
N ARG A 624 -30.20 37.30 -9.82
CA ARG A 624 -31.31 38.16 -10.30
C ARG A 624 -32.02 37.58 -11.53
N ASN A 625 -31.27 37.03 -12.48
CA ASN A 625 -31.86 36.33 -13.64
C ASN A 625 -32.66 35.08 -13.23
N HIS A 626 -32.23 34.35 -12.20
CA HIS A 626 -32.94 33.17 -11.70
C HIS A 626 -34.25 33.55 -10.98
N MET A 627 -34.24 34.56 -10.12
CA MET A 627 -35.48 35.08 -9.50
C MET A 627 -36.48 35.56 -10.56
N ALA A 628 -36.03 36.37 -11.52
CA ALA A 628 -36.88 36.90 -12.59
C ALA A 628 -37.45 35.80 -13.53
N LEU A 629 -36.86 34.59 -13.52
CA LEU A 629 -37.38 33.40 -14.19
C LEU A 629 -38.41 32.67 -13.32
N LEU A 630 -38.14 32.49 -12.03
CA LEU A 630 -39.09 31.88 -11.09
C LEU A 630 -40.40 32.70 -11.01
N GLU A 631 -40.33 34.02 -11.11
CA GLU A 631 -41.51 34.89 -11.20
C GLU A 631 -42.34 34.64 -12.47
N GLU A 632 -41.71 34.57 -13.66
CA GLU A 632 -42.42 34.27 -14.92
C GLU A 632 -42.97 32.83 -14.92
N GLN A 633 -42.26 31.88 -14.31
CA GLN A 633 -42.74 30.51 -14.12
C GLN A 633 -43.94 30.46 -13.17
N ARG A 634 -43.92 31.22 -12.07
CA ARG A 634 -45.06 31.31 -11.14
C ARG A 634 -46.28 31.91 -11.82
N LEU A 635 -46.11 33.02 -12.55
CA LEU A 635 -47.17 33.62 -13.37
C LEU A 635 -47.69 32.64 -14.44
N LEU A 636 -46.82 31.87 -15.10
CA LEU A 636 -47.24 30.82 -16.03
C LEU A 636 -48.05 29.69 -15.35
N VAL A 637 -47.72 29.31 -14.11
CA VAL A 637 -48.54 28.36 -13.34
C VAL A 637 -49.87 28.97 -12.89
N GLU A 638 -49.88 30.25 -12.49
CA GLU A 638 -51.10 31.00 -12.16
C GLU A 638 -52.04 31.15 -13.38
N GLU A 639 -51.49 31.41 -14.58
CA GLU A 639 -52.25 31.55 -15.84
C GLU A 639 -52.72 30.21 -16.43
N THR A 640 -51.97 29.11 -16.27
CA THR A 640 -52.24 27.83 -16.96
C THR A 640 -52.67 26.67 -16.06
N GLY A 641 -52.45 26.78 -14.74
CA GLY A 641 -52.58 25.67 -13.79
C GLY A 641 -51.51 24.57 -13.92
N MET A 642 -50.50 24.73 -14.78
CA MET A 642 -49.55 23.65 -15.09
C MET A 642 -48.23 23.75 -14.28
N GLU A 643 -48.21 23.20 -13.07
CA GLU A 643 -47.05 23.20 -12.14
C GLU A 643 -45.70 22.84 -12.79
N MET A 644 -45.69 22.07 -13.88
CA MET A 644 -44.50 21.67 -14.62
C MET A 644 -43.64 22.82 -15.19
N PHE A 645 -44.15 24.05 -15.24
CA PHE A 645 -43.35 25.24 -15.58
C PHE A 645 -42.36 25.63 -14.47
N MET A 646 -42.62 25.31 -13.20
CA MET A 646 -41.73 25.67 -12.09
C MET A 646 -40.41 24.90 -12.08
N ASN A 647 -39.36 25.56 -11.61
CA ASN A 647 -38.01 25.01 -11.42
C ASN A 647 -37.35 24.48 -12.70
N GLN A 648 -37.84 24.91 -13.88
CA GLN A 648 -37.23 24.61 -15.18
C GLN A 648 -36.09 25.60 -15.49
N SER A 649 -35.16 25.23 -16.38
CA SER A 649 -34.26 26.23 -16.98
C SER A 649 -35.02 27.15 -17.93
N VAL A 650 -34.47 28.33 -18.25
CA VAL A 650 -35.02 29.26 -19.26
C VAL A 650 -35.35 28.52 -20.57
N VAL A 651 -34.45 27.64 -21.01
CA VAL A 651 -34.59 26.88 -22.26
C VAL A 651 -35.72 25.86 -22.17
N GLN A 652 -35.81 25.10 -21.08
CA GLN A 652 -36.92 24.15 -20.85
C GLN A 652 -38.27 24.88 -20.71
N THR A 653 -38.29 26.06 -20.10
CA THR A 653 -39.50 26.91 -20.00
C THR A 653 -39.99 27.30 -21.39
N ILE A 654 -39.07 27.70 -22.28
CA ILE A 654 -39.35 27.99 -23.70
C ILE A 654 -39.81 26.74 -24.46
N GLU A 655 -39.19 25.57 -24.23
CA GLU A 655 -39.62 24.30 -24.84
C GLU A 655 -41.04 23.90 -24.41
N LEU A 656 -41.39 24.14 -23.14
CA LEU A 656 -42.74 23.90 -22.63
C LEU A 656 -43.75 24.91 -23.20
N CYS A 657 -43.41 26.20 -23.30
CA CYS A 657 -44.31 27.21 -23.88
C CYS A 657 -44.72 26.84 -25.32
N TYR A 658 -43.78 26.42 -26.18
CA TYR A 658 -44.10 25.95 -27.53
C TYR A 658 -44.79 24.58 -27.59
N ARG A 659 -44.74 23.77 -26.52
CA ARG A 659 -45.51 22.52 -26.42
C ARG A 659 -46.98 22.75 -26.06
N TYR A 660 -47.29 23.89 -25.47
CA TYR A 660 -48.64 24.30 -25.05
C TYR A 660 -49.13 25.56 -25.79
N ASP A 661 -48.63 25.80 -27.00
CA ASP A 661 -49.03 26.86 -27.93
C ASP A 661 -48.94 28.30 -27.40
N MET A 662 -48.14 28.52 -26.35
CA MET A 662 -47.84 29.83 -25.75
C MET A 662 -46.64 30.53 -26.42
N ASP A 663 -46.62 30.51 -27.75
CA ASP A 663 -45.56 31.06 -28.60
C ASP A 663 -45.19 32.51 -28.24
N ASN A 664 -46.19 33.34 -27.94
CA ASN A 664 -46.02 34.74 -27.54
C ASN A 664 -45.25 34.90 -26.21
N VAL A 665 -45.40 33.96 -25.27
CA VAL A 665 -44.66 33.98 -23.99
C VAL A 665 -43.25 33.43 -24.21
N ALA A 666 -43.10 32.39 -25.04
CA ALA A 666 -41.78 31.88 -25.42
C ALA A 666 -40.88 32.99 -26.02
N GLU A 667 -41.41 33.81 -26.93
CA GLU A 667 -40.65 34.93 -27.52
C GLU A 667 -40.43 36.10 -26.55
N ARG A 668 -41.29 36.28 -25.54
CA ARG A 668 -41.08 37.22 -24.43
C ARG A 668 -39.89 36.79 -23.58
N LEU A 669 -39.84 35.51 -23.19
CA LEU A 669 -38.76 34.92 -22.38
C LEU A 669 -37.40 34.98 -23.10
N VAL A 670 -37.37 34.72 -24.41
CA VAL A 670 -36.15 34.85 -25.24
C VAL A 670 -35.56 36.25 -25.17
N LYS A 671 -36.42 37.28 -25.26
CA LYS A 671 -36.02 38.69 -25.17
C LYS A 671 -35.59 39.05 -23.74
N LYS A 672 -36.37 38.69 -22.71
CA LYS A 672 -36.06 38.97 -21.29
C LYS A 672 -34.70 38.37 -20.90
N PHE A 673 -34.47 37.10 -21.21
CA PHE A 673 -33.26 36.36 -20.82
C PHE A 673 -32.14 36.36 -21.86
N HIS A 674 -32.26 37.16 -22.93
CA HIS A 674 -31.22 37.34 -23.95
C HIS A 674 -30.71 36.00 -24.53
N VAL A 675 -31.64 35.08 -24.79
CA VAL A 675 -31.31 33.71 -25.18
C VAL A 675 -30.67 33.69 -26.57
N ASN A 676 -29.44 33.17 -26.66
CA ASN A 676 -28.70 33.04 -27.91
C ASN A 676 -29.54 32.36 -28.99
N GLU A 677 -29.61 32.98 -30.17
CA GLU A 677 -30.45 32.55 -31.30
C GLU A 677 -30.30 31.05 -31.61
N LYS A 678 -29.08 30.51 -31.65
CA LYS A 678 -28.85 29.08 -31.94
C LYS A 678 -29.46 28.17 -30.87
N LYS A 679 -29.41 28.56 -29.59
CA LYS A 679 -30.06 27.83 -28.49
C LYS A 679 -31.58 27.90 -28.59
N PHE A 680 -32.12 29.07 -28.92
CA PHE A 680 -33.56 29.27 -29.15
C PHE A 680 -34.07 28.44 -30.34
N THR A 681 -33.41 28.50 -31.50
CA THR A 681 -33.79 27.73 -32.70
C THR A 681 -33.75 26.23 -32.46
N PHE A 682 -32.75 25.72 -31.71
CA PHE A 682 -32.67 24.31 -31.34
C PHE A 682 -33.78 23.89 -30.35
N ALA A 683 -34.07 24.73 -29.35
CA ALA A 683 -35.15 24.50 -28.40
C ALA A 683 -36.54 24.50 -29.09
N LYS A 684 -36.82 25.51 -29.92
CA LYS A 684 -38.07 25.63 -30.67
C LYS A 684 -38.26 24.45 -31.64
N LEU A 685 -37.21 23.98 -32.30
CA LEU A 685 -37.24 22.73 -33.10
C LEU A 685 -37.67 21.52 -32.24
N ARG A 686 -36.98 21.27 -31.12
CA ARG A 686 -37.31 20.13 -30.23
C ARG A 686 -38.74 20.21 -29.68
N ALA A 687 -39.18 21.42 -29.33
CA ALA A 687 -40.53 21.67 -28.84
C ALA A 687 -41.58 21.36 -29.91
N LEU A 688 -41.48 21.95 -31.11
CA LEU A 688 -42.42 21.74 -32.22
C LEU A 688 -42.47 20.27 -32.66
N CYS A 689 -41.33 19.57 -32.71
CA CYS A 689 -41.30 18.12 -32.96
C CYS A 689 -42.06 17.33 -31.87
N SER A 690 -41.81 17.65 -30.59
CA SER A 690 -42.50 16.99 -29.46
C SER A 690 -44.00 17.33 -29.37
N ALA A 691 -44.43 18.44 -29.97
CA ALA A 691 -45.83 18.88 -30.07
C ALA A 691 -46.51 18.42 -31.37
N CYS A 692 -45.81 17.68 -32.25
CA CYS A 692 -46.29 17.31 -33.58
C CYS A 692 -46.67 18.50 -34.50
N ARG A 693 -46.15 19.72 -34.26
CA ARG A 693 -46.41 20.94 -35.06
C ARG A 693 -45.54 20.98 -36.34
N TRP A 694 -45.58 19.89 -37.13
CA TRP A 694 -44.67 19.65 -38.27
C TRP A 694 -44.70 20.76 -39.34
N THR A 695 -45.88 21.28 -39.65
CA THR A 695 -46.07 22.34 -40.66
C THR A 695 -45.42 23.67 -40.26
N GLU A 696 -45.03 23.83 -39.00
CA GLU A 696 -44.32 25.00 -38.50
C GLU A 696 -42.81 24.79 -38.48
N VAL A 697 -42.33 23.55 -38.29
CA VAL A 697 -40.94 23.18 -38.59
C VAL A 697 -40.65 23.46 -40.08
N ASP A 698 -41.58 23.12 -40.98
CA ASP A 698 -41.46 23.41 -42.41
C ASP A 698 -41.46 24.91 -42.74
N LYS A 699 -42.23 25.73 -42.01
CA LYS A 699 -42.17 27.21 -42.15
C LYS A 699 -40.85 27.75 -41.62
N MET A 700 -40.44 27.31 -40.42
CA MET A 700 -39.26 27.75 -39.68
C MET A 700 -37.95 27.49 -40.41
N PHE A 701 -37.88 26.41 -41.21
CA PHE A 701 -36.69 26.05 -41.98
C PHE A 701 -36.87 26.11 -43.50
N GLY A 702 -37.95 26.75 -43.98
CA GLY A 702 -38.13 27.06 -45.40
C GLY A 702 -38.37 25.85 -46.31
N ALA A 703 -39.19 24.90 -45.89
CA ALA A 703 -39.76 23.83 -46.73
C ALA A 703 -41.22 24.13 -47.17
N GLY A 704 -41.91 25.07 -46.51
CA GLY A 704 -43.26 25.49 -46.87
C GLY A 704 -43.38 26.23 -48.23
N ALA A 705 -44.53 26.09 -48.88
CA ALA A 705 -44.83 26.72 -50.16
C ALA A 705 -44.75 28.27 -50.07
N GLY A 706 -43.85 28.87 -50.85
CA GLY A 706 -43.64 30.32 -50.94
C GLY A 706 -42.20 30.76 -50.66
N ILE A 707 -41.38 29.94 -50.00
CA ILE A 707 -39.97 30.25 -49.70
C ILE A 707 -39.06 29.65 -50.78
N ARG A 708 -38.09 30.41 -51.30
CA ARG A 708 -37.12 29.91 -52.30
C ARG A 708 -36.13 28.94 -51.63
N PRO A 709 -36.09 27.63 -51.96
CA PRO A 709 -35.37 26.65 -51.14
C PRO A 709 -33.85 26.83 -51.07
N LYS A 710 -33.24 27.49 -52.06
CA LYS A 710 -31.76 27.66 -52.16
C LYS A 710 -31.20 28.89 -51.40
N SER A 711 -32.03 29.74 -50.79
CA SER A 711 -31.56 30.99 -50.16
C SER A 711 -31.68 31.05 -48.62
N PHE A 712 -32.21 30.02 -47.97
CA PHE A 712 -32.37 29.99 -46.51
C PHE A 712 -31.18 29.31 -45.83
N LYS A 713 -30.43 30.05 -44.99
CA LYS A 713 -29.35 29.51 -44.16
C LYS A 713 -29.80 29.36 -42.70
N SER A 714 -29.79 28.13 -42.19
CA SER A 714 -30.12 27.83 -40.78
C SER A 714 -28.96 28.21 -39.85
N CYS A 715 -29.23 28.96 -38.77
CA CYS A 715 -28.23 29.35 -37.78
C CYS A 715 -27.65 28.15 -36.98
N ILE A 716 -28.39 27.03 -36.93
CA ILE A 716 -27.98 25.73 -36.35
C ILE A 716 -27.47 24.73 -37.41
N GLY A 717 -27.41 25.11 -38.69
CA GLY A 717 -27.16 24.20 -39.81
C GLY A 717 -28.33 23.26 -40.10
N PHE A 718 -28.17 22.37 -41.09
CA PHE A 718 -29.21 21.38 -41.46
C PHE A 718 -29.01 20.01 -40.81
N GLY A 719 -27.78 19.61 -40.49
CA GLY A 719 -27.48 18.32 -39.84
C GLY A 719 -28.28 18.07 -38.55
N PRO A 720 -28.32 19.02 -37.59
CA PRO A 720 -29.12 18.88 -36.37
C PRO A 720 -30.63 18.84 -36.61
N ILE A 721 -31.12 19.48 -37.69
CA ILE A 721 -32.55 19.44 -38.07
C ILE A 721 -32.90 18.03 -38.57
N ILE A 722 -32.08 17.48 -39.46
CA ILE A 722 -32.24 16.13 -40.01
C ILE A 722 -32.17 15.09 -38.88
N SER A 723 -31.21 15.22 -37.95
CA SER A 723 -31.09 14.29 -36.82
C SER A 723 -32.29 14.35 -35.87
N THR A 724 -32.82 15.54 -35.59
CA THR A 724 -34.02 15.68 -34.73
C THR A 724 -35.26 15.13 -35.43
N LEU A 725 -35.47 15.42 -36.72
CA LEU A 725 -36.60 14.87 -37.48
C LEU A 725 -36.54 13.33 -37.60
N HIS A 726 -35.34 12.76 -37.71
CA HIS A 726 -35.12 11.31 -37.69
C HIS A 726 -35.46 10.70 -36.32
N GLN A 727 -35.13 11.36 -35.20
CA GLN A 727 -35.47 10.91 -33.84
C GLN A 727 -36.99 10.87 -33.55
N TYR A 728 -37.81 11.57 -34.33
CA TYR A 728 -39.28 11.53 -34.24
C TYR A 728 -39.92 10.79 -35.45
N ASP A 729 -39.19 9.87 -36.07
CA ASP A 729 -39.62 9.03 -37.21
C ASP A 729 -40.12 9.79 -38.46
N ARG A 730 -39.82 11.09 -38.60
CA ARG A 730 -40.21 11.91 -39.76
C ARG A 730 -39.23 11.79 -40.92
N GLN A 731 -38.97 10.55 -41.34
CA GLN A 731 -38.00 10.23 -42.40
C GLN A 731 -38.21 11.04 -43.69
N GLN A 732 -39.45 11.10 -44.19
CA GLN A 732 -39.81 11.86 -45.41
C GLN A 732 -39.64 13.38 -45.26
N GLN A 733 -39.75 13.92 -44.05
CA GLN A 733 -39.55 15.35 -43.78
C GLN A 733 -38.05 15.65 -43.64
N ALA A 734 -37.32 14.79 -42.92
CA ALA A 734 -35.86 14.85 -42.80
C ALA A 734 -35.16 14.82 -44.17
N ALA A 735 -35.63 13.96 -45.09
CA ALA A 735 -35.10 13.83 -46.44
C ALA A 735 -35.12 15.14 -47.25
N GLN A 736 -36.11 16.03 -47.03
CA GLN A 736 -36.22 17.33 -47.73
C GLN A 736 -35.11 18.33 -47.34
N PHE A 737 -34.42 18.10 -46.22
CA PHE A 737 -33.33 18.94 -45.74
C PHE A 737 -31.94 18.38 -46.09
N VAL A 738 -31.82 17.10 -46.47
CA VAL A 738 -30.54 16.48 -46.85
C VAL A 738 -29.87 17.19 -48.06
N PRO A 739 -30.58 17.55 -49.15
CA PRO A 739 -29.99 18.34 -50.25
C PRO A 739 -29.42 19.72 -49.87
N ARG A 740 -29.61 20.16 -48.62
CA ARG A 740 -29.16 21.46 -48.11
C ARG A 740 -27.88 21.38 -47.25
N LEU A 741 -27.33 20.17 -47.07
CA LEU A 741 -26.00 20.00 -46.48
C LEU A 741 -24.94 20.28 -47.55
N GLU A 742 -23.95 21.10 -47.21
CA GLU A 742 -22.86 21.48 -48.13
C GLU A 742 -21.94 20.27 -48.42
N ASP A 743 -21.63 19.47 -47.40
CA ASP A 743 -20.78 18.25 -47.48
C ASP A 743 -21.54 17.04 -48.06
N VAL A 744 -21.01 16.47 -49.16
CA VAL A 744 -21.58 15.31 -49.87
C VAL A 744 -21.49 14.03 -49.04
N CYS A 745 -20.40 13.82 -48.29
CA CYS A 745 -20.24 12.64 -47.44
C CYS A 745 -21.34 12.60 -46.38
N GLN A 746 -21.69 13.75 -45.80
CA GLN A 746 -22.82 13.88 -44.88
C GLN A 746 -24.18 13.67 -45.58
N ARG A 747 -24.37 14.14 -46.83
CA ARG A 747 -25.59 13.83 -47.60
C ARG A 747 -25.79 12.34 -47.81
N VAL A 748 -24.76 11.66 -48.30
CA VAL A 748 -24.75 10.21 -48.54
C VAL A 748 -25.01 9.43 -47.24
N GLU A 749 -24.36 9.82 -46.13
CA GLU A 749 -24.59 9.16 -44.83
C GLU A 749 -26.02 9.35 -44.32
N TRP A 750 -26.60 10.56 -44.45
CA TRP A 750 -27.98 10.82 -44.03
C TRP A 750 -29.02 10.16 -44.92
N TYR A 751 -28.86 10.12 -46.24
CA TYR A 751 -29.76 9.36 -47.11
C TYR A 751 -29.76 7.86 -46.76
N VAL A 752 -28.60 7.29 -46.43
CA VAL A 752 -28.49 5.90 -45.96
C VAL A 752 -29.18 5.68 -44.60
N LYS A 753 -29.13 6.65 -43.68
CA LYS A 753 -29.89 6.61 -42.40
C LYS A 753 -31.41 6.79 -42.59
N LEU A 754 -31.84 7.29 -43.74
CA LEU A 754 -33.24 7.53 -44.10
C LEU A 754 -33.76 6.53 -45.16
N ASP A 755 -33.11 5.36 -45.28
CA ASP A 755 -33.36 4.29 -46.27
C ASP A 755 -33.49 4.77 -47.74
N SER A 756 -33.02 5.99 -48.03
CA SER A 756 -33.15 6.70 -49.30
C SER A 756 -31.97 6.40 -50.22
N PHE A 757 -31.60 5.11 -50.31
CA PHE A 757 -30.37 4.64 -50.96
C PHE A 757 -30.21 5.07 -52.42
N GLN A 758 -31.32 5.27 -53.17
CA GLN A 758 -31.24 5.76 -54.55
C GLN A 758 -30.68 7.19 -54.60
N ALA A 759 -31.21 8.11 -53.79
CA ALA A 759 -30.67 9.47 -53.68
C ALA A 759 -29.23 9.49 -53.13
N ALA A 760 -28.87 8.52 -52.27
CA ALA A 760 -27.48 8.34 -51.82
C ALA A 760 -26.52 7.93 -52.95
N ILE A 761 -26.98 7.10 -53.89
CA ILE A 761 -26.22 6.72 -55.10
C ILE A 761 -26.14 7.91 -56.06
N ASP A 762 -27.24 8.63 -56.27
CA ASP A 762 -27.30 9.77 -57.20
C ASP A 762 -26.38 10.91 -56.74
N ASP A 763 -26.39 11.28 -55.46
CA ASP A 763 -25.48 12.31 -54.93
C ASP A 763 -24.01 11.87 -54.93
N ALA A 764 -23.71 10.59 -54.68
CA ALA A 764 -22.36 10.05 -54.77
C ALA A 764 -21.84 9.98 -56.22
N PHE A 765 -22.74 9.74 -57.18
CA PHE A 765 -22.46 9.75 -58.61
C PHE A 765 -22.21 11.17 -59.16
N ASN A 766 -23.00 12.15 -58.70
CA ASN A 766 -22.84 13.57 -59.07
C ASN A 766 -21.52 14.19 -58.57
N GLU A 767 -20.90 13.61 -57.55
CA GLU A 767 -19.58 14.01 -57.00
C GLU A 767 -18.44 13.11 -57.54
N GLU A 768 -18.72 12.27 -58.55
CA GLU A 768 -17.77 11.37 -59.22
C GLU A 768 -17.00 10.39 -58.30
N SER A 769 -17.48 10.10 -57.07
CA SER A 769 -16.81 9.20 -56.12
C SER A 769 -17.35 7.76 -56.17
N PRO A 770 -16.63 6.80 -56.77
CA PRO A 770 -17.00 5.39 -56.74
C PRO A 770 -16.90 4.78 -55.33
N GLU A 771 -16.07 5.34 -54.43
CA GLU A 771 -15.91 4.88 -53.04
C GLU A 771 -17.21 5.08 -52.24
N LEU A 772 -17.87 6.23 -52.41
CA LEU A 772 -19.14 6.51 -51.74
C LEU A 772 -20.24 5.58 -52.26
N ILE A 773 -20.34 5.36 -53.57
CA ILE A 773 -21.29 4.38 -54.15
C ILE A 773 -21.04 2.97 -53.58
N GLN A 774 -19.78 2.53 -53.47
CA GLN A 774 -19.44 1.24 -52.85
C GLN A 774 -19.82 1.17 -51.35
N GLN A 775 -19.73 2.28 -50.61
CA GLN A 775 -20.16 2.33 -49.21
C GLN A 775 -21.69 2.24 -49.06
N VAL A 776 -22.45 2.86 -49.97
CA VAL A 776 -23.92 2.73 -50.02
C VAL A 776 -24.31 1.30 -50.39
N LEU A 777 -23.69 0.72 -51.42
CA LEU A 777 -23.95 -0.66 -51.87
C LEU A 777 -23.71 -1.72 -50.77
N LYS A 778 -22.71 -1.53 -49.89
CA LYS A 778 -22.46 -2.41 -48.73
C LYS A 778 -23.57 -2.38 -47.68
N LYS A 779 -24.45 -1.37 -47.68
CA LYS A 779 -25.56 -1.20 -46.72
C LYS A 779 -26.93 -1.45 -47.35
N ALA A 780 -27.08 -1.25 -48.66
CA ALA A 780 -28.32 -1.48 -49.39
C ALA A 780 -28.72 -2.97 -49.42
N ARG A 781 -29.89 -3.31 -48.86
CA ARG A 781 -30.43 -4.69 -48.86
C ARG A 781 -31.37 -5.00 -50.02
N ASN A 782 -31.84 -3.99 -50.76
CA ASN A 782 -32.80 -4.15 -51.84
C ASN A 782 -32.06 -4.46 -53.17
N PRO A 783 -32.31 -5.61 -53.83
CA PRO A 783 -31.56 -6.01 -55.02
C PRO A 783 -31.71 -5.04 -56.20
N THR A 784 -32.84 -4.33 -56.36
CA THR A 784 -33.00 -3.36 -57.46
C THR A 784 -32.13 -2.12 -57.28
N ILE A 785 -31.93 -1.70 -56.03
CA ILE A 785 -31.04 -0.59 -55.65
C ILE A 785 -29.57 -1.03 -55.79
N VAL A 786 -29.26 -2.28 -55.45
CA VAL A 786 -27.92 -2.85 -55.67
C VAL A 786 -27.60 -2.95 -57.16
N GLU A 787 -28.56 -3.34 -58.01
CA GLU A 787 -28.37 -3.32 -59.47
C GLU A 787 -28.19 -1.88 -60.00
N TYR A 788 -29.00 -0.93 -59.52
CA TYR A 788 -28.90 0.49 -59.89
C TYR A 788 -27.52 1.08 -59.54
N GLY A 789 -27.04 0.87 -58.30
CA GLY A 789 -25.73 1.35 -57.87
C GLY A 789 -24.57 0.66 -58.59
N ASN A 790 -24.68 -0.63 -58.91
CA ASN A 790 -23.68 -1.33 -59.74
C ASN A 790 -23.67 -0.84 -61.19
N ARG A 791 -24.80 -0.36 -61.72
CA ARG A 791 -24.88 0.30 -63.03
C ARG A 791 -24.19 1.66 -62.99
N LYS A 792 -24.52 2.49 -61.99
CA LYS A 792 -23.90 3.79 -61.75
C LYS A 792 -22.39 3.71 -61.48
N LEU A 793 -21.92 2.67 -60.79
CA LEU A 793 -20.49 2.42 -60.58
C LEU A 793 -19.76 2.14 -61.91
N LYS A 794 -20.41 1.45 -62.86
CA LYS A 794 -19.88 1.19 -64.21
C LYS A 794 -19.98 2.38 -65.16
N GLU A 795 -20.76 3.40 -64.81
CA GLU A 795 -20.84 4.67 -65.55
C GLU A 795 -19.72 5.66 -65.10
N LEU A 796 -18.96 5.32 -64.04
CA LEU A 796 -17.78 6.06 -63.55
C LEU A 796 -16.44 5.28 -63.78
N GLN A 797 -16.45 4.22 -64.61
CA GLN A 797 -15.30 3.34 -64.87
C GLN A 797 -14.95 3.29 -66.36
#